data_AF-A0A8T7MML0-F1
#
_entry.id   AF-A0A8T7MML0-F1
#
_cell.length_a   1.000
_cell.length_b   1.000
_cell.length_c   1.000
_cell.angle_alpha   90.00
_cell.angle_beta   90.00
_cell.angle_gamma   90.00
#
_symmetry.space_group_name_H-M   'P 1'
#
loop_
_entity.id
_entity.type
_entity.pdbx_description
1 polymer ?
#
loop_
_entity_poly.entity_id
_entity_poly.type
_entity_poly.pdbx_seq_one_letter_code
_entity_poly.pdbx_strand_id
1 'polypeptide(L)'
;MTKPVRMLFSLFILATGFNLLFALATTTVQAAPSFADANFRQVWERADKILTERTGVGRGYMWGPESFFSGSEPYAEANGGRRTVQYFDKARMEVNNPNGNRSDPNFVTSGLLVKELVLGRGQNGDNVSNYTQGNPSEVQVAGDPNSGGSNAVAPTYRSFKNVATFNNDNPSDPKLGQMVNQKIDKAGNITTITPPDSSVNLAAYESATRHNIASVFVSYGNTQGLVWNGSGYGYNQLFFPNATYVFGLPITEPYWIQAVVAGVEKDVLVQLFERRVLTYTPSNDVSNRVEMGNVGQHYYRWRYSENFGGSGGNTPIPSPTDMTTPPSTTVTPGVTTPPSTTAAPPPSPTLNSYGLDGEEMAFLSLINQYRQSNGLATLSLNQNLISAAKWLSQDMATKNYFNHTDSLGRDFSTRLTSFGYVGGYRSENLAAGSQTANDAFVLWQNSPGHNQNMLSSSVYVIGIGRFYSSSSSYGWYWTTDFGDQTVTPSVTTPPSTTVAPGTTPPTSVTTPPSTTVAPGTTPPPSTVATNPTPTFTPASTSTFTPTPTFTPTPTFTPTPTFTPPPTPNSYGLDSEEMAFLGLINQYRQSNGLATLTLNQNLINAAKWLSQDMATKNYFNHTDSLGRDFSTRLTNFGYVGSYSSENIAAGYQTANNVFVGWQNSPGHNQNMLSGSVHVIGIGRFYSSSSSYGWYWTTDFGS
;
A
#
# COMPACT_ATOMS: atom_id res chain seq x y z
N MET A 1 34.62 34.39 83.88
CA MET A 1 34.60 33.94 82.47
C MET A 1 33.16 33.94 81.99
N THR A 2 32.98 34.42 80.75
CA THR A 2 31.81 34.30 79.86
C THR A 2 30.47 34.95 80.25
N LYS A 3 29.90 35.58 79.20
CA LYS A 3 28.87 36.62 79.14
C LYS A 3 27.44 36.04 79.14
N PRO A 4 26.43 36.85 79.48
CA PRO A 4 25.02 36.59 79.21
C PRO A 4 24.55 37.26 77.90
N VAL A 5 23.33 36.94 77.45
CA VAL A 5 22.24 37.86 77.05
C VAL A 5 21.30 37.20 76.01
N ARG A 6 20.00 37.32 76.30
CA ARG A 6 18.83 36.99 75.47
C ARG A 6 18.40 38.21 74.63
N MET A 7 17.73 37.93 73.49
CA MET A 7 16.66 38.71 72.83
C MET A 7 17.07 40.07 72.20
N LEU A 8 16.60 40.54 71.03
CA LEU A 8 15.41 40.32 70.19
C LEU A 8 15.60 40.95 68.77
N PHE A 9 14.76 40.52 67.81
CA PHE A 9 14.28 41.17 66.56
C PHE A 9 15.23 41.52 65.39
N SER A 10 14.95 40.94 64.21
CA SER A 10 14.68 41.70 62.96
C SER A 10 14.02 40.84 61.88
N LEU A 11 13.08 41.49 61.20
CA LEU A 11 12.17 41.06 60.13
C LEU A 11 12.92 40.90 58.80
N PHE A 12 12.72 39.81 58.05
CA PHE A 12 13.08 39.76 56.62
C PHE A 12 12.00 39.03 55.80
N ILE A 13 11.57 39.71 54.75
CA ILE A 13 10.59 39.30 53.74
C ILE A 13 11.19 38.17 52.90
N LEU A 14 10.52 37.02 52.83
CA LEU A 14 10.90 35.92 51.96
C LEU A 14 10.08 36.01 50.66
N ALA A 15 10.74 36.38 49.56
CA ALA A 15 10.21 36.23 48.21
C ALA A 15 10.35 34.75 47.79
N THR A 16 9.23 34.07 47.56
CA THR A 16 9.20 32.71 47.01
C THR A 16 9.43 32.75 45.50
N GLY A 17 10.67 32.47 45.07
CA GLY A 17 10.99 32.16 43.67
C GLY A 17 10.65 30.71 43.35
N PHE A 18 9.75 30.52 42.38
CA PHE A 18 9.41 29.23 41.79
C PHE A 18 10.56 28.80 40.87
N ASN A 19 11.42 27.88 41.32
CA ASN A 19 12.40 27.23 40.45
C ASN A 19 11.72 26.05 39.73
N LEU A 20 11.39 26.26 38.46
CA LEU A 20 10.96 25.21 37.55
C LEU A 20 12.20 24.38 37.17
N LEU A 21 12.46 23.26 37.84
CA LEU A 21 13.41 22.26 37.35
C LEU A 21 12.82 21.61 36.09
N PHE A 22 13.37 21.94 34.93
CA PHE A 22 13.21 21.12 33.74
C PHE A 22 13.91 19.77 33.99
N ALA A 23 13.12 18.72 34.20
CA ALA A 23 13.62 17.35 34.06
C ALA A 23 13.95 17.13 32.58
N LEU A 24 15.23 17.20 32.23
CA LEU A 24 15.73 16.70 30.96
C LEU A 24 15.44 15.20 30.90
N ALA A 25 14.45 14.81 30.11
CA ALA A 25 14.26 13.42 29.73
C ALA A 25 15.49 12.98 28.92
N THR A 26 16.40 12.24 29.52
CA THR A 26 17.49 11.59 28.80
C THR A 26 16.89 10.46 27.97
N THR A 27 16.70 10.69 26.67
CA THR A 27 16.40 9.63 25.71
C THR A 27 17.61 8.70 25.61
N THR A 28 17.50 7.49 26.15
CA THR A 28 18.51 6.45 25.95
C THR A 28 18.44 5.97 24.51
N VAL A 29 19.47 6.26 23.71
CA VAL A 29 19.64 5.67 22.38
C VAL A 29 20.03 4.20 22.56
N GLN A 30 19.25 3.28 21.98
CA GLN A 30 19.57 1.85 22.01
C GLN A 30 20.76 1.56 21.08
N ALA A 31 21.72 0.76 21.56
CA ALA A 31 22.90 0.41 20.77
C ALA A 31 22.52 -0.50 19.60
N ALA A 32 23.14 -0.28 18.43
CA ALA A 32 22.92 -1.12 17.25
C ALA A 32 23.35 -2.58 17.52
N PRO A 33 22.66 -3.58 16.94
CA PRO A 33 22.99 -4.98 17.16
C PRO A 33 24.38 -5.35 16.60
N SER A 34 24.99 -6.39 17.17
CA SER A 34 26.17 -7.03 16.58
C SER A 34 25.76 -7.85 15.36
N PHE A 35 26.57 -7.86 14.29
CA PHE A 35 26.26 -8.57 13.06
C PHE A 35 27.27 -9.67 12.73
N ALA A 36 26.76 -10.83 12.32
CA ALA A 36 27.59 -11.98 11.92
C ALA A 36 28.25 -11.79 10.53
N ASP A 37 27.71 -10.89 9.71
CA ASP A 37 28.26 -10.52 8.41
C ASP A 37 28.05 -9.01 8.15
N ALA A 38 28.98 -8.35 7.48
CA ALA A 38 28.88 -6.93 7.15
C ALA A 38 27.69 -6.62 6.23
N ASN A 39 27.29 -7.54 5.36
CA ASN A 39 26.11 -7.39 4.52
C ASN A 39 24.80 -7.46 5.35
N PHE A 40 24.77 -8.23 6.45
CA PHE A 40 23.62 -8.21 7.38
C PHE A 40 23.45 -6.84 8.02
N ARG A 41 24.57 -6.25 8.46
CA ARG A 41 24.60 -4.87 8.97
C ARG A 41 24.00 -3.90 7.96
N GLN A 42 24.47 -3.92 6.71
CA GLN A 42 23.99 -2.99 5.68
C GLN A 42 22.48 -3.10 5.43
N VAL A 43 21.96 -4.32 5.37
CA VAL A 43 20.52 -4.57 5.15
C VAL A 43 19.69 -4.10 6.34
N TRP A 44 20.14 -4.36 7.58
CA TRP A 44 19.47 -3.87 8.78
C TRP A 44 19.56 -2.35 8.88
N GLU A 45 20.74 -1.77 8.62
CA GLU A 45 20.97 -0.34 8.76
C GLU A 45 20.09 0.47 7.79
N ARG A 46 19.96 0.01 6.55
CA ARG A 46 19.05 0.59 5.56
C ARG A 46 17.64 0.75 6.13
N ALA A 47 17.16 -0.28 6.82
CA ALA A 47 15.78 -0.44 7.25
C ALA A 47 15.47 0.19 8.61
N ASP A 48 16.24 -0.20 9.62
CA ASP A 48 15.84 -0.10 11.03
C ASP A 48 16.76 0.83 11.84
N LYS A 49 17.92 1.24 11.32
CA LYS A 49 18.83 2.20 11.99
C LYS A 49 18.13 3.47 12.43
N ILE A 50 17.28 4.02 11.56
CA ILE A 50 16.48 5.23 11.83
C ILE A 50 15.61 5.06 13.08
N LEU A 51 15.06 3.86 13.32
CA LEU A 51 14.17 3.57 14.45
C LEU A 51 14.93 3.50 15.77
N THR A 52 16.23 3.21 15.72
CA THR A 52 17.10 3.25 16.91
C THR A 52 17.63 4.66 17.21
N GLU A 53 17.69 5.53 16.19
CA GLU A 53 18.26 6.88 16.31
C GLU A 53 17.20 7.97 16.51
N ARG A 54 15.94 7.73 16.14
CA ARG A 54 14.87 8.75 16.15
C ARG A 54 13.56 8.18 16.68
N THR A 55 12.87 8.97 17.49
CA THR A 55 11.47 8.73 17.85
C THR A 55 10.52 9.28 16.77
N GLY A 56 9.29 8.77 16.71
CA GLY A 56 8.25 9.33 15.83
C GLY A 56 8.43 9.07 14.33
N VAL A 57 9.20 8.07 13.92
CA VAL A 57 9.44 7.71 12.51
C VAL A 57 8.15 7.23 11.79
N GLY A 58 7.09 6.91 12.54
CA GLY A 58 5.77 6.60 11.98
C GLY A 58 5.66 5.24 11.31
N ARG A 59 6.54 4.28 11.67
CA ARG A 59 6.47 2.88 11.24
C ARG A 59 7.16 1.95 12.24
N GLY A 60 6.80 0.66 12.20
CA GLY A 60 7.46 -0.40 12.96
C GLY A 60 8.76 -0.92 12.33
N TYR A 61 9.44 -1.82 13.06
CA TYR A 61 10.68 -2.49 12.61
C TYR A 61 10.44 -3.46 11.46
N MET A 62 11.40 -3.53 10.53
CA MET A 62 11.40 -4.53 9.45
C MET A 62 12.08 -5.84 9.84
N TRP A 63 13.10 -5.76 10.67
CA TRP A 63 13.86 -6.90 11.19
C TRP A 63 13.63 -7.04 12.68
N GLY A 64 13.83 -5.95 13.42
CA GLY A 64 13.73 -5.91 14.88
C GLY A 64 14.83 -5.05 15.50
N PRO A 65 14.63 -4.60 16.74
CA PRO A 65 15.60 -3.76 17.45
C PRO A 65 16.93 -4.47 17.70
N GLU A 66 16.89 -5.79 17.93
CA GLU A 66 18.07 -6.60 18.24
C GLU A 66 18.05 -7.95 17.53
N SER A 67 19.24 -8.52 17.36
CA SER A 67 19.41 -9.91 16.96
C SER A 67 19.49 -10.78 18.21
N PHE A 68 18.65 -11.81 18.30
CA PHE A 68 18.67 -12.74 19.43
C PHE A 68 19.48 -14.01 19.19
N PHE A 69 19.88 -14.28 17.94
CA PHE A 69 20.73 -15.43 17.63
C PHE A 69 21.55 -15.20 16.34
N SER A 70 22.80 -15.65 16.34
CA SER A 70 23.63 -15.78 15.15
C SER A 70 24.37 -17.11 15.17
N GLY A 71 24.56 -17.70 14.00
CA GLY A 71 25.19 -19.01 13.91
C GLY A 71 25.34 -19.50 12.49
N SER A 72 25.59 -20.81 12.37
CA SER A 72 25.74 -21.48 11.09
C SER A 72 24.77 -22.65 11.00
N GLU A 73 24.10 -22.80 9.87
CA GLU A 73 23.13 -23.87 9.60
C GLU A 73 23.59 -24.76 8.44
N PRO A 74 23.24 -26.06 8.40
CA PRO A 74 23.48 -26.90 7.24
C PRO A 74 22.87 -26.31 5.96
N TYR A 75 23.67 -26.23 4.90
CA TYR A 75 23.24 -25.82 3.57
C TYR A 75 24.16 -26.46 2.54
N ALA A 76 23.68 -27.47 1.80
CA ALA A 76 24.51 -28.34 0.97
C ALA A 76 25.33 -27.57 -0.08
N GLU A 77 24.75 -26.53 -0.65
CA GLU A 77 25.37 -25.71 -1.71
C GLU A 77 26.29 -24.60 -1.16
N ALA A 78 26.33 -24.39 0.17
CA ALA A 78 27.22 -23.42 0.78
C ALA A 78 28.64 -23.99 0.93
N ASN A 79 29.65 -23.10 0.94
CA ASN A 79 31.04 -23.51 1.14
C ASN A 79 31.21 -24.21 2.51
N GLY A 80 31.70 -25.45 2.49
CA GLY A 80 31.79 -26.29 3.70
C GLY A 80 30.44 -26.87 4.17
N GLY A 81 29.40 -26.82 3.33
CA GLY A 81 28.09 -27.40 3.60
C GLY A 81 27.28 -26.63 4.65
N ARG A 82 27.62 -25.37 4.92
CA ARG A 82 26.95 -24.55 5.93
C ARG A 82 26.79 -23.09 5.51
N ARG A 83 25.63 -22.50 5.79
CA ARG A 83 25.33 -21.08 5.61
C ARG A 83 25.45 -20.31 6.92
N THR A 84 25.83 -19.04 6.84
CA THR A 84 25.76 -18.12 7.99
C THR A 84 24.35 -17.57 8.11
N VAL A 85 23.80 -17.55 9.34
CA VAL A 85 22.46 -17.03 9.62
C VAL A 85 22.46 -16.08 10.82
N GLN A 86 21.52 -15.15 10.81
CA GLN A 86 21.24 -14.27 11.94
C GLN A 86 19.74 -14.01 12.08
N TYR A 87 19.22 -14.14 13.29
CA TYR A 87 17.79 -14.07 13.59
C TYR A 87 17.42 -12.79 14.34
N PHE A 88 16.31 -12.21 13.89
CA PHE A 88 15.64 -11.05 14.46
C PHE A 88 14.16 -11.37 14.68
N ASP A 89 13.42 -10.45 15.27
CA ASP A 89 12.02 -10.67 15.62
C ASP A 89 11.16 -11.06 14.41
N LYS A 90 11.27 -10.25 13.34
CA LYS A 90 10.44 -10.35 12.16
C LYS A 90 10.93 -11.38 11.15
N ALA A 91 12.21 -11.78 11.22
CA ALA A 91 12.86 -12.53 10.15
C ALA A 91 14.22 -13.15 10.52
N ARG A 92 14.78 -13.89 9.57
CA ARG A 92 16.19 -14.31 9.53
C ARG A 92 16.89 -13.63 8.36
N MET A 93 18.19 -13.36 8.49
CA MET A 93 19.11 -13.08 7.39
C MET A 93 20.02 -14.28 7.15
N GLU A 94 20.32 -14.59 5.89
CA GLU A 94 21.23 -15.69 5.54
C GLU A 94 22.13 -15.38 4.34
N VAL A 95 23.34 -15.95 4.38
CA VAL A 95 24.29 -15.98 3.26
C VAL A 95 24.38 -17.40 2.75
N ASN A 96 23.67 -17.71 1.66
CA ASN A 96 23.65 -19.06 1.07
C ASN A 96 24.92 -19.36 0.27
N ASN A 97 25.51 -18.34 -0.38
CA ASN A 97 26.80 -18.47 -1.07
C ASN A 97 27.80 -17.41 -0.56
N PRO A 98 28.70 -17.77 0.37
CA PRO A 98 29.71 -16.86 0.90
C PRO A 98 30.68 -16.28 -0.14
N ASN A 99 30.82 -16.95 -1.29
CA ASN A 99 31.66 -16.53 -2.41
C ASN A 99 30.87 -15.77 -3.48
N GLY A 100 29.57 -15.55 -3.27
CA GLY A 100 28.72 -14.77 -4.16
C GLY A 100 29.14 -13.29 -4.22
N ASN A 101 28.60 -12.57 -5.19
CA ASN A 101 28.84 -11.13 -5.31
C ASN A 101 28.24 -10.40 -4.10
N ARG A 102 29.08 -9.94 -3.17
CA ARG A 102 28.66 -9.21 -1.97
C ARG A 102 28.04 -7.84 -2.26
N SER A 103 28.20 -7.31 -3.47
CA SER A 103 27.55 -6.08 -3.90
C SER A 103 26.17 -6.33 -4.54
N ASP A 104 25.76 -7.59 -4.72
CA ASP A 104 24.42 -7.92 -5.20
C ASP A 104 23.40 -7.53 -4.13
N PRO A 105 22.36 -6.72 -4.45
CA PRO A 105 21.29 -6.40 -3.51
C PRO A 105 20.54 -7.65 -3.00
N ASN A 106 20.66 -8.79 -3.68
CA ASN A 106 20.07 -10.08 -3.31
C ASN A 106 21.05 -11.00 -2.57
N PHE A 107 22.25 -10.54 -2.21
CA PHE A 107 23.26 -11.37 -1.53
C PHE A 107 22.77 -11.90 -0.18
N VAL A 108 22.05 -11.07 0.57
CA VAL A 108 21.43 -11.44 1.86
C VAL A 108 19.97 -11.77 1.61
N THR A 109 19.59 -13.03 1.80
CA THR A 109 18.20 -13.47 1.68
C THR A 109 17.56 -13.66 3.05
N SER A 110 16.25 -13.94 3.09
CA SER A 110 15.52 -14.20 4.33
C SER A 110 15.03 -15.63 4.50
N GLY A 111 15.47 -16.58 3.67
CA GLY A 111 14.94 -17.95 3.62
C GLY A 111 13.45 -18.01 3.25
N LEU A 112 12.85 -19.20 3.27
CA LEU A 112 11.42 -19.45 2.96
C LEU A 112 10.64 -19.75 4.25
N LEU A 113 10.88 -18.97 5.30
CA LEU A 113 10.51 -19.28 6.69
C LEU A 113 9.06 -19.70 6.88
N VAL A 114 8.11 -18.94 6.31
CA VAL A 114 6.68 -19.21 6.47
C VAL A 114 6.28 -20.47 5.71
N LYS A 115 6.78 -20.65 4.49
CA LYS A 115 6.56 -21.85 3.69
C LYS A 115 7.06 -23.10 4.43
N GLU A 116 8.25 -23.01 5.02
CA GLU A 116 8.85 -24.08 5.81
C GLU A 116 8.05 -24.38 7.10
N LEU A 117 7.57 -23.36 7.79
CA LEU A 117 6.70 -23.48 8.98
C LEU A 117 5.37 -24.17 8.67
N VAL A 118 4.72 -23.81 7.56
CA VAL A 118 3.44 -24.40 7.15
C VAL A 118 3.61 -25.84 6.65
N LEU A 119 4.69 -26.11 5.89
CA LEU A 119 4.99 -27.46 5.39
C LEU A 119 5.55 -28.39 6.46
N GLY A 120 6.16 -27.83 7.50
CA GLY A 120 6.99 -28.59 8.42
C GLY A 120 8.25 -29.12 7.74
N ARG A 121 8.89 -28.34 6.87
CA ARG A 121 10.08 -28.77 6.10
C ARG A 121 11.17 -27.72 6.18
N GLY A 122 12.29 -28.06 6.79
CA GLY A 122 13.43 -27.16 6.93
C GLY A 122 14.36 -27.26 5.73
N GLN A 123 14.66 -26.12 5.10
CA GLN A 123 15.59 -26.05 3.99
C GLN A 123 17.04 -26.19 4.48
N ASN A 124 17.74 -27.22 4.01
CA ASN A 124 19.19 -27.40 4.19
C ASN A 124 19.93 -27.50 2.84
N GLY A 125 19.32 -27.01 1.77
CA GLY A 125 19.93 -26.87 0.45
C GLY A 125 18.92 -26.40 -0.60
N ASP A 126 19.39 -26.16 -1.82
CA ASP A 126 18.56 -25.75 -2.96
C ASP A 126 17.64 -26.89 -3.41
N ASN A 127 18.17 -28.11 -3.41
CA ASN A 127 17.44 -29.30 -3.84
C ASN A 127 16.47 -29.79 -2.76
N VAL A 128 15.22 -30.10 -3.14
CA VAL A 128 14.18 -30.61 -2.21
C VAL A 128 14.62 -31.88 -1.47
N SER A 129 15.50 -32.70 -2.06
CA SER A 129 16.07 -33.89 -1.43
C SER A 129 16.94 -33.58 -0.20
N ASN A 130 17.45 -32.35 -0.10
CA ASN A 130 18.26 -31.90 1.04
C ASN A 130 17.38 -31.32 2.15
N TYR A 131 16.07 -31.19 1.94
CA TYR A 131 15.17 -30.66 2.96
C TYR A 131 14.95 -31.72 4.01
N THR A 132 14.93 -31.30 5.27
CA THR A 132 14.59 -32.19 6.37
C THR A 132 13.11 -32.06 6.70
N GLN A 133 12.44 -33.20 6.84
CA GLN A 133 11.03 -33.24 7.22
C GLN A 133 10.90 -33.17 8.74
N GLY A 134 10.07 -32.24 9.21
CA GLY A 134 9.55 -32.17 10.57
C GLY A 134 8.01 -32.12 10.56
N ASN A 135 7.43 -31.59 11.65
CA ASN A 135 6.00 -31.30 11.72
C ASN A 135 5.72 -29.84 11.35
N PRO A 136 4.57 -29.51 10.73
CA PRO A 136 4.11 -28.12 10.63
C PRO A 136 4.07 -27.45 12.00
N SER A 137 4.38 -26.15 12.07
CA SER A 137 4.48 -25.44 13.35
C SER A 137 3.11 -25.18 13.99
N GLU A 138 3.05 -25.38 15.31
CA GLU A 138 1.90 -25.09 16.18
C GLU A 138 1.94 -23.68 16.77
N VAL A 139 2.92 -22.85 16.37
CA VAL A 139 3.00 -21.45 16.76
C VAL A 139 1.87 -20.66 16.09
N GLN A 140 1.22 -19.78 16.85
CA GLN A 140 0.16 -18.90 16.36
C GLN A 140 0.70 -17.96 15.28
N VAL A 141 -0.07 -17.78 14.20
CA VAL A 141 0.38 -16.98 13.05
C VAL A 141 0.40 -15.48 13.36
N ALA A 142 -0.46 -15.04 14.28
CA ALA A 142 -0.57 -13.65 14.75
C ALA A 142 -1.12 -13.60 16.18
N GLY A 143 -0.98 -12.42 16.80
CA GLY A 143 -1.40 -12.15 18.16
C GLY A 143 -0.36 -12.52 19.22
N ASP A 144 -0.78 -12.48 20.47
CA ASP A 144 0.01 -12.73 21.65
C ASP A 144 0.49 -14.20 21.69
N PRO A 145 1.65 -14.51 22.29
CA PRO A 145 2.06 -15.89 22.51
C PRO A 145 1.01 -16.67 23.31
N ASN A 146 0.79 -17.93 22.94
CA ASN A 146 -0.15 -18.80 23.65
C ASN A 146 0.47 -19.39 24.93
N SER A 147 0.60 -18.56 25.96
CA SER A 147 1.07 -18.95 27.29
C SER A 147 -0.11 -19.47 28.12
N GLY A 148 -0.18 -20.78 28.35
CA GLY A 148 -1.22 -21.39 29.19
C GLY A 148 -2.63 -21.33 28.60
N GLY A 149 -2.76 -21.20 27.28
CA GLY A 149 -4.06 -21.11 26.60
C GLY A 149 -4.54 -19.68 26.31
N SER A 150 -3.75 -18.65 26.67
CA SER A 150 -4.09 -17.23 26.53
C SER A 150 -4.46 -16.79 25.11
N ASN A 151 -3.96 -17.49 24.09
CA ASN A 151 -4.29 -17.23 22.69
C ASN A 151 -4.63 -18.55 21.97
N ALA A 152 -5.38 -19.43 22.65
CA ALA A 152 -5.71 -20.75 22.12
C ALA A 152 -6.64 -20.70 20.90
N VAL A 153 -7.34 -19.57 20.66
CA VAL A 153 -8.25 -19.37 19.53
C VAL A 153 -7.53 -19.11 18.21
N ALA A 154 -6.32 -18.53 18.26
CA ALA A 154 -5.61 -18.14 17.06
C ALA A 154 -5.16 -19.35 16.22
N PRO A 155 -5.35 -19.30 14.88
CA PRO A 155 -4.75 -20.24 13.96
C PRO A 155 -3.23 -20.27 14.07
N THR A 156 -2.68 -21.45 13.80
CA THR A 156 -1.24 -21.72 13.77
C THR A 156 -0.77 -21.81 12.33
N TYR A 157 0.54 -21.85 12.07
CA TYR A 157 1.03 -22.14 10.72
C TYR A 157 0.49 -23.46 10.17
N ARG A 158 0.34 -24.49 11.02
CA ARG A 158 -0.29 -25.77 10.65
C ARG A 158 -1.72 -25.62 10.14
N SER A 159 -2.51 -24.69 10.70
CA SER A 159 -3.89 -24.43 10.30
C SER A 159 -4.00 -24.05 8.82
N PHE A 160 -2.97 -23.43 8.25
CA PHE A 160 -2.96 -23.00 6.84
C PHE A 160 -2.50 -24.06 5.85
N LYS A 161 -2.04 -25.23 6.31
CA LYS A 161 -1.41 -26.24 5.44
C LYS A 161 -2.26 -26.67 4.25
N ASN A 162 -3.57 -26.78 4.44
CA ASN A 162 -4.50 -27.26 3.41
C ASN A 162 -5.12 -26.14 2.56
N VAL A 163 -4.79 -24.87 2.85
CA VAL A 163 -5.30 -23.71 2.10
C VAL A 163 -4.17 -22.92 1.43
N ALA A 164 -2.92 -23.36 1.67
CA ALA A 164 -1.74 -22.78 1.06
C ALA A 164 -1.34 -23.54 -0.21
N THR A 165 -0.83 -22.82 -1.21
CA THR A 165 -0.33 -23.42 -2.45
C THR A 165 1.18 -23.63 -2.41
N PHE A 166 1.62 -24.87 -2.63
CA PHE A 166 3.04 -25.24 -2.74
C PHE A 166 3.37 -25.92 -4.06
N ASN A 167 2.44 -26.69 -4.60
CA ASN A 167 2.58 -27.43 -5.87
C ASN A 167 1.32 -27.25 -6.73
N ASN A 168 0.77 -26.03 -6.77
CA ASN A 168 -0.51 -25.70 -7.44
C ASN A 168 -1.73 -26.50 -6.91
N ASP A 169 -1.68 -26.91 -5.66
CA ASP A 169 -2.64 -27.78 -5.00
C ASP A 169 -3.87 -27.04 -4.45
N ASN A 170 -3.78 -25.74 -4.14
CA ASN A 170 -4.89 -24.94 -3.59
C ASN A 170 -5.08 -23.58 -4.28
N PRO A 171 -5.24 -23.54 -5.61
CA PRO A 171 -5.33 -22.29 -6.33
C PRO A 171 -6.66 -21.57 -6.08
N SER A 172 -6.63 -20.23 -6.13
CA SER A 172 -7.80 -19.36 -6.22
C SER A 172 -7.86 -18.71 -7.60
N ASP A 173 -9.07 -18.34 -8.04
CA ASP A 173 -9.24 -17.52 -9.23
C ASP A 173 -9.09 -16.02 -8.88
N PRO A 174 -8.73 -15.16 -9.86
CA PRO A 174 -8.68 -13.73 -9.64
C PRO A 174 -10.04 -13.16 -9.22
N LYS A 175 -10.07 -12.42 -8.11
CA LYS A 175 -11.28 -11.84 -7.49
C LYS A 175 -11.10 -10.35 -7.20
N LEU A 176 -10.39 -9.64 -8.07
CA LEU A 176 -10.05 -8.23 -7.88
C LEU A 176 -11.30 -7.36 -7.64
N GLY A 177 -11.20 -6.44 -6.69
CA GLY A 177 -12.30 -5.56 -6.25
C GLY A 177 -13.30 -6.20 -5.30
N GLN A 178 -13.29 -7.54 -5.13
CA GLN A 178 -14.18 -8.19 -4.15
C GLN A 178 -13.68 -7.96 -2.73
N MET A 179 -14.61 -7.84 -1.78
CA MET A 179 -14.29 -7.70 -0.36
C MET A 179 -13.71 -9.00 0.20
N VAL A 180 -12.75 -8.89 1.12
CA VAL A 180 -12.21 -10.05 1.82
C VAL A 180 -13.26 -10.57 2.79
N ASN A 181 -13.81 -11.75 2.48
CA ASN A 181 -14.99 -12.28 3.16
C ASN A 181 -14.79 -13.68 3.75
N GLN A 182 -13.55 -14.18 3.82
CA GLN A 182 -13.26 -15.50 4.34
C GLN A 182 -12.58 -15.40 5.70
N LYS A 183 -13.01 -16.23 6.64
CA LYS A 183 -12.41 -16.41 7.97
C LYS A 183 -11.90 -17.83 8.11
N ILE A 184 -10.69 -18.00 8.65
CA ILE A 184 -10.10 -19.31 8.93
C ILE A 184 -9.98 -19.53 10.43
N ASP A 185 -10.43 -20.69 10.91
CA ASP A 185 -10.31 -21.07 12.31
C ASP A 185 -9.01 -21.84 12.60
N LYS A 186 -8.78 -22.17 13.87
CA LYS A 186 -7.58 -22.92 14.27
C LYS A 186 -7.50 -24.33 13.70
N ALA A 187 -8.63 -24.96 13.40
CA ALA A 187 -8.64 -26.27 12.76
C ALA A 187 -8.35 -26.18 11.24
N GLY A 188 -8.31 -24.97 10.68
CA GLY A 188 -8.12 -24.73 9.25
C GLY A 188 -9.42 -24.72 8.45
N ASN A 189 -10.58 -24.66 9.12
CA ASN A 189 -11.86 -24.56 8.42
C ASN A 189 -12.09 -23.12 7.96
N ILE A 190 -12.55 -22.97 6.72
CA ILE A 190 -12.91 -21.68 6.14
C ILE A 190 -14.42 -21.47 6.29
N THR A 191 -14.80 -20.28 6.78
CA THR A 191 -16.18 -19.80 6.80
C THR A 191 -16.30 -18.49 6.04
N THR A 192 -17.48 -18.23 5.48
CA THR A 192 -17.78 -16.97 4.79
C THR A 192 -18.44 -15.98 5.75
N ILE A 193 -17.90 -14.77 5.81
CA ILE A 193 -18.44 -13.64 6.56
C ILE A 193 -19.52 -12.97 5.71
N THR A 194 -20.71 -12.79 6.26
CA THR A 194 -21.84 -12.14 5.57
C THR A 194 -22.58 -11.19 6.53
N PRO A 195 -22.67 -9.88 6.23
CA PRO A 195 -22.00 -9.19 5.12
C PRO A 195 -20.47 -9.15 5.30
N PRO A 196 -19.67 -9.08 4.23
CA PRO A 196 -18.23 -9.00 4.34
C PRO A 196 -17.78 -7.69 5.00
N ASP A 197 -16.61 -7.71 5.64
CA ASP A 197 -15.97 -6.48 6.13
C ASP A 197 -15.66 -5.56 4.93
N SER A 198 -16.23 -4.36 4.94
CA SER A 198 -16.10 -3.39 3.86
C SER A 198 -14.77 -2.62 3.86
N SER A 199 -13.90 -2.85 4.85
CA SER A 199 -12.63 -2.12 5.00
C SER A 199 -11.51 -2.63 4.10
N VAL A 200 -11.60 -3.87 3.59
CA VAL A 200 -10.53 -4.48 2.79
C VAL A 200 -11.07 -5.24 1.59
N ASN A 201 -10.53 -4.94 0.42
CA ASN A 201 -10.79 -5.65 -0.83
C ASN A 201 -9.54 -6.39 -1.33
N LEU A 202 -9.73 -7.25 -2.33
CA LEU A 202 -8.67 -7.91 -3.06
C LEU A 202 -8.17 -6.98 -4.17
N ALA A 203 -6.91 -6.56 -4.12
CA ALA A 203 -6.38 -5.52 -5.01
C ALA A 203 -5.33 -6.02 -6.01
N ALA A 204 -4.70 -7.16 -5.76
CA ALA A 204 -3.76 -7.77 -6.69
C ALA A 204 -3.94 -9.30 -6.73
N TYR A 205 -3.35 -9.93 -7.72
CA TYR A 205 -3.38 -11.38 -7.90
C TYR A 205 -2.02 -11.87 -8.38
N GLU A 206 -1.44 -12.84 -7.67
CA GLU A 206 -0.21 -13.51 -8.05
C GLU A 206 -0.53 -14.74 -8.89
N SER A 207 -0.11 -14.72 -10.15
CA SER A 207 -0.37 -15.80 -11.10
C SER A 207 0.42 -17.08 -10.81
N ALA A 208 1.62 -16.98 -10.23
CA ALA A 208 2.51 -18.12 -9.98
C ALA A 208 1.98 -19.04 -8.88
N THR A 209 1.48 -18.45 -7.79
CA THR A 209 0.89 -19.19 -6.66
C THR A 209 -0.63 -19.22 -6.70
N ARG A 210 -1.25 -18.48 -7.64
CA ARG A 210 -2.69 -18.35 -7.83
C ARG A 210 -3.43 -17.86 -6.58
N HIS A 211 -2.94 -16.76 -6.02
CA HIS A 211 -3.54 -16.14 -4.84
C HIS A 211 -3.79 -14.65 -5.01
N ASN A 212 -4.94 -14.20 -4.51
CA ASN A 212 -5.28 -12.78 -4.42
C ASN A 212 -4.55 -12.14 -3.24
N ILE A 213 -4.30 -10.83 -3.29
CA ILE A 213 -3.62 -10.06 -2.24
C ILE A 213 -4.55 -8.95 -1.76
N ALA A 214 -4.68 -8.82 -0.44
CA ALA A 214 -5.49 -7.76 0.16
C ALA A 214 -4.92 -6.36 -0.13
N SER A 215 -5.79 -5.38 -0.35
CA SER A 215 -5.42 -3.98 -0.66
C SER A 215 -4.45 -3.39 0.35
N VAL A 216 -4.72 -3.59 1.63
CA VAL A 216 -3.88 -3.10 2.73
C VAL A 216 -2.45 -3.67 2.66
N PHE A 217 -2.28 -4.90 2.18
CA PHE A 217 -0.97 -5.55 2.03
C PHE A 217 -0.25 -5.12 0.75
N VAL A 218 -0.99 -4.88 -0.34
CA VAL A 218 -0.44 -4.25 -1.55
C VAL A 218 0.09 -2.85 -1.22
N SER A 219 -0.71 -2.03 -0.55
CA SER A 219 -0.30 -0.68 -0.11
C SER A 219 0.91 -0.73 0.83
N TYR A 220 0.92 -1.67 1.77
CA TYR A 220 2.08 -1.87 2.65
C TYR A 220 3.34 -2.21 1.84
N GLY A 221 3.30 -3.19 0.92
CA GLY A 221 4.45 -3.53 0.08
C GLY A 221 5.00 -2.38 -0.77
N ASN A 222 4.15 -1.41 -1.11
CA ASN A 222 4.53 -0.21 -1.86
C ASN A 222 4.98 0.96 -0.96
N THR A 223 5.00 0.79 0.36
CA THR A 223 5.34 1.87 1.30
C THR A 223 6.80 2.33 1.15
N GLN A 224 6.96 3.65 1.15
CA GLN A 224 8.23 4.34 1.21
C GLN A 224 8.46 4.94 2.61
N GLY A 225 9.71 5.22 2.95
CA GLY A 225 10.06 5.90 4.18
C GLY A 225 11.54 6.23 4.26
N LEU A 226 11.95 6.88 5.34
CA LEU A 226 13.37 7.18 5.57
C LEU A 226 14.18 5.89 5.68
N VAL A 227 15.17 5.72 4.82
CA VAL A 227 16.12 4.60 4.83
C VAL A 227 17.54 5.14 4.85
N TRP A 228 18.45 4.38 5.46
CA TRP A 228 19.87 4.72 5.45
C TRP A 228 20.50 4.36 4.09
N ASN A 229 21.25 5.29 3.50
CA ASN A 229 21.91 5.09 2.19
C ASN A 229 23.44 4.96 2.29
N GLY A 230 23.98 4.80 3.50
CA GLY A 230 25.43 4.71 3.76
C GLY A 230 26.07 6.03 4.23
N SER A 231 25.51 7.19 3.86
CA SER A 231 26.02 8.51 4.26
C SER A 231 24.98 9.40 4.93
N GLY A 232 23.70 9.04 4.86
CA GLY A 232 22.59 9.75 5.47
C GLY A 232 21.26 9.01 5.32
N TYR A 233 20.18 9.70 5.68
CA TYR A 233 18.82 9.21 5.50
C TYR A 233 18.19 9.84 4.26
N GLY A 234 17.56 9.01 3.42
CA GLY A 234 16.77 9.45 2.28
C GLY A 234 15.41 8.76 2.26
N TYR A 235 14.40 9.41 1.71
CA TYR A 235 13.08 8.81 1.53
C TYR A 235 13.12 7.87 0.32
N ASN A 236 12.86 6.58 0.53
CA ASN A 236 12.95 5.56 -0.54
C ASN A 236 12.04 4.36 -0.20
N GLN A 237 11.96 3.38 -1.10
CA GLN A 237 11.23 2.13 -0.88
C GLN A 237 11.71 1.45 0.41
N LEU A 238 10.77 1.11 1.29
CA LEU A 238 11.11 0.37 2.50
C LEU A 238 11.58 -1.04 2.16
N PHE A 239 10.76 -1.75 1.39
CA PHE A 239 11.01 -3.13 0.99
C PHE A 239 11.91 -3.18 -0.24
N PHE A 240 13.18 -3.49 -0.02
CA PHE A 240 14.23 -3.44 -1.04
C PHE A 240 14.82 -4.82 -1.34
N PRO A 241 15.11 -5.14 -2.61
CA PRO A 241 14.86 -4.31 -3.81
C PRO A 241 13.38 -4.16 -4.17
N ASN A 242 12.50 -5.02 -3.65
CA ASN A 242 11.05 -4.89 -3.77
C ASN A 242 10.33 -5.71 -2.67
N ALA A 243 9.01 -5.55 -2.57
CA ALA A 243 8.16 -6.28 -1.64
C ALA A 243 8.24 -7.81 -1.83
N THR A 244 8.21 -8.29 -3.07
CA THR A 244 8.28 -9.74 -3.38
C THR A 244 9.58 -10.38 -2.89
N TYR A 245 10.69 -9.64 -2.91
CA TYR A 245 11.95 -10.11 -2.36
C TYR A 245 11.85 -10.30 -0.83
N VAL A 246 11.30 -9.31 -0.13
CA VAL A 246 11.20 -9.32 1.34
C VAL A 246 10.14 -10.29 1.83
N PHE A 247 8.95 -10.29 1.23
CA PHE A 247 7.79 -11.07 1.65
C PHE A 247 7.77 -12.47 1.05
N GLY A 248 8.28 -12.63 -0.18
CA GLY A 248 7.99 -13.80 -1.02
C GLY A 248 6.66 -13.66 -1.76
N LEU A 249 6.31 -14.70 -2.52
CA LEU A 249 4.99 -14.77 -3.17
C LEU A 249 3.90 -15.08 -2.13
N PRO A 250 2.67 -14.57 -2.29
CA PRO A 250 1.56 -14.98 -1.43
C PRO A 250 1.29 -16.47 -1.62
N ILE A 251 1.22 -17.23 -0.52
CA ILE A 251 0.93 -18.68 -0.58
C ILE A 251 -0.47 -18.99 -0.09
N THR A 252 -1.25 -18.01 0.36
CA THR A 252 -2.66 -18.16 0.75
C THR A 252 -3.47 -16.98 0.22
N GLU A 253 -4.80 -17.14 0.16
CA GLU A 253 -5.71 -15.99 0.18
C GLU A 253 -5.54 -15.19 1.50
N PRO A 254 -5.95 -13.92 1.56
CA PRO A 254 -6.08 -13.21 2.82
C PRO A 254 -7.30 -13.73 3.59
N TYR A 255 -7.09 -14.11 4.86
CA TYR A 255 -8.15 -14.63 5.73
C TYR A 255 -8.26 -13.80 6.99
N TRP A 256 -9.49 -13.53 7.42
CA TRP A 256 -9.74 -13.07 8.79
C TRP A 256 -9.49 -14.21 9.76
N ILE A 257 -8.98 -13.89 10.95
CA ILE A 257 -8.81 -14.82 12.07
C ILE A 257 -9.24 -14.14 13.37
N GLN A 258 -9.60 -14.93 14.38
CA GLN A 258 -9.61 -14.45 15.76
C GLN A 258 -8.22 -14.64 16.37
N ALA A 259 -7.69 -13.60 17.00
CA ALA A 259 -6.46 -13.68 17.77
C ALA A 259 -6.52 -12.75 18.98
N VAL A 260 -5.86 -13.13 20.07
CA VAL A 260 -5.67 -12.25 21.22
C VAL A 260 -4.51 -11.31 20.94
N VAL A 261 -4.74 -10.00 21.02
CA VAL A 261 -3.76 -8.94 20.79
C VAL A 261 -3.79 -7.99 21.98
N ALA A 262 -2.68 -7.90 22.72
CA ALA A 262 -2.58 -7.17 23.97
C ALA A 262 -3.67 -7.59 24.99
N GLY A 263 -3.88 -8.90 25.12
CA GLY A 263 -4.85 -9.50 26.04
C GLY A 263 -6.31 -9.42 25.61
N VAL A 264 -6.60 -8.85 24.44
CA VAL A 264 -7.98 -8.70 23.93
C VAL A 264 -8.15 -9.48 22.64
N GLU A 265 -9.20 -10.29 22.55
CA GLU A 265 -9.56 -10.97 21.30
C GLU A 265 -10.00 -9.96 20.24
N LYS A 266 -9.40 -10.04 19.05
CA LYS A 266 -9.66 -9.17 17.91
C LYS A 266 -9.76 -9.98 16.62
N ASP A 267 -10.54 -9.46 15.68
CA ASP A 267 -10.44 -9.90 14.29
C ASP A 267 -9.19 -9.29 13.67
N VAL A 268 -8.32 -10.15 13.15
CA VAL A 268 -7.08 -9.80 12.48
C VAL A 268 -7.11 -10.39 11.09
N LEU A 269 -6.90 -9.58 10.07
CA LEU A 269 -6.70 -10.09 8.72
C LEU A 269 -5.25 -10.56 8.59
N VAL A 270 -5.04 -11.76 8.09
CA VAL A 270 -3.69 -12.31 7.87
C VAL A 270 -3.54 -12.82 6.45
N GLN A 271 -2.33 -12.64 5.89
CA GLN A 271 -1.95 -13.30 4.66
C GLN A 271 -0.52 -13.83 4.78
N LEU A 272 -0.34 -15.09 4.40
CA LEU A 272 0.94 -15.76 4.42
C LEU A 272 1.60 -15.60 3.04
N PHE A 273 2.84 -15.11 3.07
CA PHE A 273 3.76 -15.09 1.94
C PHE A 273 4.91 -16.06 2.23
N GLU A 274 5.69 -16.46 1.24
CA GLU A 274 6.73 -17.50 1.43
C GLU A 274 7.73 -17.17 2.56
N ARG A 275 8.01 -15.88 2.80
CA ARG A 275 9.03 -15.40 3.75
C ARG A 275 8.48 -14.59 4.92
N ARG A 276 7.27 -14.02 4.80
CA ARG A 276 6.66 -13.16 5.82
C ARG A 276 5.17 -13.44 5.98
N VAL A 277 4.66 -13.12 7.16
CA VAL A 277 3.23 -13.01 7.42
C VAL A 277 2.93 -11.52 7.54
N LEU A 278 1.92 -11.05 6.82
CA LEU A 278 1.38 -9.71 7.00
C LEU A 278 0.06 -9.81 7.78
N THR A 279 -0.11 -8.90 8.74
CA THR A 279 -1.29 -8.82 9.59
C THR A 279 -1.90 -7.43 9.47
N TYR A 280 -3.23 -7.35 9.40
CA TYR A 280 -3.97 -6.09 9.44
C TYR A 280 -5.01 -6.11 10.56
N THR A 281 -4.96 -5.11 11.45
CA THR A 281 -5.90 -4.95 12.56
C THR A 281 -6.55 -3.57 12.47
N PRO A 282 -7.83 -3.48 12.03
CA PRO A 282 -8.50 -2.19 11.78
C PRO A 282 -8.51 -1.24 12.99
N SER A 283 -8.60 -1.81 14.20
CA SER A 283 -8.66 -1.05 15.45
C SER A 283 -7.34 -0.42 15.87
N ASN A 284 -6.22 -0.75 15.23
CA ASN A 284 -4.92 -0.16 15.56
C ASN A 284 -4.81 1.26 14.96
N ASP A 285 -3.88 2.03 15.52
CA ASP A 285 -3.45 3.31 14.95
C ASP A 285 -2.99 3.11 13.50
N VAL A 286 -3.25 4.10 12.63
CA VAL A 286 -3.03 3.99 11.18
C VAL A 286 -1.61 3.53 10.83
N SER A 287 -0.58 4.03 11.53
CA SER A 287 0.82 3.64 11.32
C SER A 287 1.15 2.19 11.69
N ASN A 288 0.28 1.55 12.49
CA ASN A 288 0.43 0.20 13.04
C ASN A 288 -0.74 -0.71 12.65
N ARG A 289 -1.54 -0.31 11.66
CA ARG A 289 -2.64 -1.13 11.16
C ARG A 289 -2.14 -2.34 10.41
N VAL A 290 -1.07 -2.20 9.64
CA VAL A 290 -0.39 -3.30 8.96
C VAL A 290 0.97 -3.54 9.62
N GLU A 291 1.23 -4.78 9.97
CA GLU A 291 2.47 -5.20 10.60
C GLU A 291 2.99 -6.50 9.98
N MET A 292 4.32 -6.69 10.06
CA MET A 292 4.92 -8.01 9.83
C MET A 292 4.85 -8.84 11.10
N GLY A 293 4.42 -10.10 10.98
CA GLY A 293 4.45 -11.05 12.09
C GLY A 293 5.88 -11.33 12.58
N ASN A 294 6.01 -11.84 13.80
CA ASN A 294 7.31 -12.18 14.42
C ASN A 294 7.88 -13.52 13.90
N VAL A 295 7.92 -13.66 12.57
CA VAL A 295 8.25 -14.92 11.88
C VAL A 295 9.65 -15.42 12.23
N GLY A 296 10.61 -14.52 12.49
CA GLY A 296 11.95 -14.91 12.89
C GLY A 296 11.98 -15.64 14.24
N GLN A 297 11.25 -15.11 15.24
CA GLN A 297 11.07 -15.81 16.53
C GLN A 297 10.33 -17.13 16.35
N HIS A 298 9.25 -17.13 15.57
CA HIS A 298 8.42 -18.32 15.35
C HIS A 298 9.23 -19.44 14.70
N TYR A 299 9.99 -19.11 13.65
CA TYR A 299 10.83 -20.06 12.94
C TYR A 299 11.97 -20.59 13.81
N TYR A 300 12.64 -19.72 14.57
CA TYR A 300 13.70 -20.16 15.49
C TYR A 300 13.16 -21.16 16.52
N ARG A 301 12.03 -20.84 17.16
CA ARG A 301 11.36 -21.75 18.11
C ARG A 301 11.01 -23.07 17.44
N TRP A 302 10.35 -23.04 16.29
CA TRP A 302 9.97 -24.25 15.57
C TRP A 302 11.19 -25.13 15.22
N ARG A 303 12.23 -24.53 14.63
CA ARG A 303 13.43 -25.23 14.16
C ARG A 303 14.26 -25.84 15.29
N TYR A 304 14.33 -25.18 16.46
CA TYR A 304 15.23 -25.61 17.55
C TYR A 304 14.51 -26.19 18.78
N SER A 305 13.18 -26.08 18.87
CA SER A 305 12.43 -26.55 20.05
C SER A 305 11.21 -27.44 19.77
N GLU A 306 10.63 -27.43 18.56
CA GLU A 306 9.39 -28.16 18.24
C GLU A 306 9.61 -29.43 17.37
N ASN A 307 10.73 -30.14 17.58
CA ASN A 307 11.17 -31.36 16.87
C ASN A 307 11.74 -31.17 15.46
N PHE A 308 13.04 -30.86 15.46
CA PHE A 308 13.97 -31.16 14.37
C PHE A 308 15.11 -32.07 14.90
N GLY A 309 14.74 -33.22 15.47
CA GLY A 309 15.66 -34.35 15.72
C GLY A 309 16.83 -34.13 16.71
N GLY A 310 16.71 -33.30 17.73
CA GLY A 310 17.75 -33.14 18.78
C GLY A 310 17.15 -33.08 20.18
N SER A 311 17.69 -33.89 21.10
CA SER A 311 17.30 -33.89 22.51
C SER A 311 17.42 -32.49 23.12
N GLY A 312 16.47 -32.11 23.97
CA GLY A 312 16.43 -30.83 24.68
C GLY A 312 17.80 -30.33 25.13
N GLY A 313 18.33 -29.35 24.40
CA GLY A 313 19.47 -28.56 24.79
C GLY A 313 18.97 -27.26 25.38
N ASN A 314 19.25 -27.04 26.66
CA ASN A 314 19.04 -25.80 27.41
C ASN A 314 19.82 -24.61 26.77
N THR A 315 19.35 -24.10 25.64
CA THR A 315 19.72 -22.76 25.17
C THR A 315 18.62 -21.80 25.59
N PRO A 316 18.92 -20.72 26.34
CA PRO A 316 17.92 -19.77 26.79
C PRO A 316 17.14 -19.22 25.60
N ILE A 317 15.84 -19.43 25.60
CA ILE A 317 14.89 -18.70 24.76
C ILE A 317 14.86 -17.29 25.35
N PRO A 318 15.30 -16.24 24.62
CA PRO A 318 15.09 -14.90 25.12
C PRO A 318 13.58 -14.66 25.21
N SER A 319 13.13 -14.19 26.37
CA SER A 319 11.76 -13.69 26.54
C SER A 319 11.48 -12.65 25.46
N PRO A 320 10.26 -12.59 24.91
CA PRO A 320 9.90 -11.51 23.99
C PRO A 320 10.23 -10.18 24.67
N THR A 321 11.08 -9.37 24.05
CA THR A 321 11.10 -7.94 24.37
C THR A 321 9.72 -7.42 24.00
N ASP A 322 8.92 -7.17 25.04
CA ASP A 322 7.60 -6.58 24.93
C ASP A 322 7.72 -5.24 24.21
N MET A 323 7.25 -5.20 22.96
CA MET A 323 7.16 -3.98 22.16
C MET A 323 5.71 -3.49 22.06
N THR A 324 4.84 -3.84 23.01
CA THR A 324 3.44 -3.39 22.95
C THR A 324 3.21 -1.90 23.26
N THR A 325 4.23 -1.07 23.53
CA THR A 325 4.02 0.39 23.68
C THR A 325 5.25 1.26 23.35
N PRO A 326 5.15 2.24 22.42
CA PRO A 326 5.71 3.58 22.62
C PRO A 326 4.82 4.34 23.63
N PRO A 327 5.33 5.36 24.34
CA PRO A 327 4.63 5.98 25.47
C PRO A 327 3.33 6.66 25.01
N SER A 328 2.19 6.05 25.34
CA SER A 328 0.88 6.68 25.23
C SER A 328 0.72 7.67 26.38
N THR A 329 0.53 8.94 26.06
CA THR A 329 0.08 9.95 27.01
C THR A 329 -1.37 9.68 27.38
N THR A 330 -1.59 9.25 28.61
CA THR A 330 -2.90 8.97 29.20
C THR A 330 -3.85 10.15 29.05
N VAL A 331 -4.95 9.97 28.32
CA VAL A 331 -6.21 10.67 28.57
C VAL A 331 -7.31 9.62 28.63
N THR A 332 -7.87 9.43 29.81
CA THR A 332 -8.97 8.50 30.09
C THR A 332 -10.26 8.96 29.42
N PRO A 333 -11.04 8.05 28.81
CA PRO A 333 -12.48 8.21 28.74
C PRO A 333 -13.19 6.98 29.30
N GLY A 334 -13.94 7.18 30.39
CA GLY A 334 -15.07 6.31 30.68
C GLY A 334 -16.26 6.71 29.81
N VAL A 335 -16.99 5.72 29.30
CA VAL A 335 -18.46 5.58 29.36
C VAL A 335 -18.90 4.46 28.42
N THR A 336 -19.88 3.72 28.91
CA THR A 336 -20.48 2.45 28.48
C THR A 336 -21.18 2.46 27.11
N THR A 337 -21.12 1.32 26.44
CA THR A 337 -21.87 0.90 25.23
C THR A 337 -23.39 0.90 25.40
N PRO A 338 -24.14 1.13 24.31
CA PRO A 338 -25.42 0.45 24.06
C PRO A 338 -25.48 -0.28 22.68
N PRO A 339 -26.47 -1.18 22.47
CA PRO A 339 -26.41 -2.26 21.49
C PRO A 339 -26.92 -1.91 20.09
N SER A 340 -26.60 -2.81 19.15
CA SER A 340 -26.92 -2.80 17.72
C SER A 340 -28.41 -2.77 17.38
N THR A 341 -28.81 -1.91 16.43
CA THR A 341 -29.94 -2.14 15.51
C THR A 341 -29.73 -1.40 14.17
N THR A 342 -29.92 -2.14 13.07
CA THR A 342 -30.32 -1.77 11.69
C THR A 342 -29.64 -0.59 10.96
N ALA A 343 -29.03 -0.92 9.81
CA ALA A 343 -28.30 -0.03 8.91
C ALA A 343 -29.14 1.15 8.38
N ALA A 344 -28.65 2.36 8.69
CA ALA A 344 -29.00 3.62 8.05
C ALA A 344 -27.74 4.18 7.34
N PRO A 345 -27.86 5.18 6.43
CA PRO A 345 -26.72 5.75 5.72
C PRO A 345 -25.65 6.25 6.70
N PRO A 346 -24.36 6.33 6.32
CA PRO A 346 -23.34 6.85 7.21
C PRO A 346 -23.76 8.25 7.69
N PRO A 347 -23.62 8.57 8.99
CA PRO A 347 -24.00 9.87 9.50
C PRO A 347 -23.24 10.95 8.74
N SER A 348 -23.93 12.04 8.38
CA SER A 348 -23.27 13.24 7.88
C SER A 348 -22.16 13.61 8.85
N PRO A 349 -20.91 13.79 8.39
CA PRO A 349 -19.80 14.01 9.29
C PRO A 349 -19.99 15.29 10.09
N THR A 350 -19.59 15.25 11.36
CA THR A 350 -19.44 16.48 12.16
C THR A 350 -18.35 17.34 11.53
N LEU A 351 -18.73 18.50 11.02
CA LEU A 351 -17.81 19.41 10.35
C LEU A 351 -17.12 20.32 11.37
N ASN A 352 -15.84 20.63 11.13
CA ASN A 352 -15.13 21.64 11.92
C ASN A 352 -15.51 23.08 11.52
N SER A 353 -14.88 24.09 12.11
CA SER A 353 -15.14 25.51 11.80
C SER A 353 -14.82 25.92 10.35
N TYR A 354 -14.09 25.09 9.60
CA TYR A 354 -13.79 25.25 8.17
C TYR A 354 -14.72 24.41 7.27
N GLY A 355 -15.70 23.73 7.88
CA GLY A 355 -16.63 22.85 7.19
C GLY A 355 -16.02 21.51 6.77
N LEU A 356 -14.82 21.13 7.22
CA LEU A 356 -14.16 19.87 6.85
C LEU A 356 -14.59 18.70 7.73
N ASP A 357 -14.66 17.50 7.15
CA ASP A 357 -14.89 16.27 7.89
C ASP A 357 -13.61 15.61 8.45
N GLY A 358 -13.78 14.52 9.20
CA GLY A 358 -12.69 13.81 9.87
C GLY A 358 -11.65 13.23 8.91
N GLU A 359 -12.04 12.85 7.70
CA GLU A 359 -11.14 12.31 6.68
C GLU A 359 -10.40 13.44 5.96
N GLU A 360 -11.06 14.55 5.63
CA GLU A 360 -10.40 15.74 5.09
C GLU A 360 -9.35 16.29 6.09
N MET A 361 -9.66 16.25 7.40
CA MET A 361 -8.71 16.62 8.45
C MET A 361 -7.57 15.61 8.63
N ALA A 362 -7.86 14.30 8.56
CA ALA A 362 -6.82 13.28 8.54
C ALA A 362 -5.89 13.46 7.33
N PHE A 363 -6.43 13.87 6.20
CA PHE A 363 -5.66 14.07 4.98
C PHE A 363 -4.68 15.25 5.09
N LEU A 364 -5.13 16.37 5.66
CA LEU A 364 -4.26 17.49 6.00
C LEU A 364 -3.11 17.03 6.92
N SER A 365 -3.42 16.21 7.92
CA SER A 365 -2.43 15.71 8.85
C SER A 365 -1.37 14.83 8.16
N LEU A 366 -1.79 13.93 7.27
CA LEU A 366 -0.88 13.08 6.49
C LEU A 366 0.05 13.92 5.59
N ILE A 367 -0.49 14.89 4.86
CA ILE A 367 0.30 15.78 3.99
C ILE A 367 1.28 16.60 4.83
N ASN A 368 0.85 17.17 5.95
CA ASN A 368 1.72 17.97 6.81
C ASN A 368 2.83 17.16 7.47
N GLN A 369 2.53 15.94 7.93
CA GLN A 369 3.54 15.02 8.45
C GLN A 369 4.56 14.66 7.35
N TYR A 370 4.08 14.40 6.13
CA TYR A 370 4.94 14.09 5.00
C TYR A 370 5.84 15.26 4.60
N ARG A 371 5.29 16.48 4.56
CA ARG A 371 6.05 17.72 4.33
C ARG A 371 7.11 17.94 5.40
N GLN A 372 6.75 17.82 6.68
CA GLN A 372 7.69 17.93 7.79
C GLN A 372 8.81 16.89 7.69
N SER A 373 8.49 15.65 7.32
CA SER A 373 9.48 14.59 7.12
C SER A 373 10.47 14.86 5.98
N ASN A 374 10.08 15.72 5.03
CA ASN A 374 10.91 16.19 3.91
C ASN A 374 11.51 17.59 4.17
N GLY A 375 11.48 18.08 5.41
CA GLY A 375 12.07 19.36 5.80
C GLY A 375 11.30 20.59 5.35
N LEU A 376 10.03 20.44 4.99
CA LEU A 376 9.17 21.51 4.50
C LEU A 376 8.20 21.99 5.58
N ALA A 377 7.80 23.26 5.48
CA ALA A 377 6.80 23.84 6.35
C ALA A 377 5.42 23.18 6.15
N THR A 378 4.67 23.06 7.25
CA THR A 378 3.28 22.61 7.23
C THR A 378 2.38 23.59 6.49
N LEU A 379 1.37 23.07 5.82
CA LEU A 379 0.31 23.82 5.17
C LEU A 379 -0.79 24.19 6.17
N SER A 380 -1.30 25.41 6.02
CA SER A 380 -2.46 25.90 6.76
C SER A 380 -3.71 25.88 5.89
N LEU A 381 -4.88 25.67 6.49
CA LEU A 381 -6.15 25.68 5.75
C LEU A 381 -6.49 27.08 5.22
N ASN A 382 -6.97 27.14 3.97
CA ASN A 382 -7.48 28.36 3.35
C ASN A 382 -8.93 28.19 2.87
N GLN A 383 -9.84 29.04 3.33
CA GLN A 383 -11.28 28.89 3.08
C GLN A 383 -11.67 29.00 1.59
N ASN A 384 -10.97 29.84 0.80
CA ASN A 384 -11.26 30.01 -0.62
C ASN A 384 -10.84 28.75 -1.40
N LEU A 385 -9.67 28.19 -1.08
CA LEU A 385 -9.21 26.92 -1.63
C LEU A 385 -10.13 25.75 -1.22
N ILE A 386 -10.57 25.68 0.04
CA ILE A 386 -11.52 24.64 0.50
C ILE A 386 -12.81 24.70 -0.34
N SER A 387 -13.33 25.91 -0.55
CA SER A 387 -14.58 26.10 -1.30
C SER A 387 -14.42 25.68 -2.76
N ALA A 388 -13.29 25.99 -3.38
CA ALA A 388 -12.96 25.57 -4.74
C ALA A 388 -12.79 24.04 -4.87
N ALA A 389 -12.05 23.42 -3.94
CA ALA A 389 -11.79 21.99 -3.93
C ALA A 389 -13.09 21.18 -3.73
N LYS A 390 -13.96 21.63 -2.81
CA LYS A 390 -15.28 21.01 -2.58
C LYS A 390 -16.20 21.12 -3.78
N TRP A 391 -16.21 22.29 -4.42
CA TRP A 391 -16.95 22.47 -5.65
C TRP A 391 -16.55 21.45 -6.71
N LEU A 392 -15.24 21.31 -6.97
CA LEU A 392 -14.78 20.38 -8.01
C LEU A 392 -15.08 18.92 -7.65
N SER A 393 -14.84 18.51 -6.40
CA SER A 393 -15.16 17.15 -5.96
C SER A 393 -16.64 16.83 -6.11
N GLN A 394 -17.52 17.75 -5.75
CA GLN A 394 -18.96 17.60 -5.95
C GLN A 394 -19.33 17.60 -7.44
N ASP A 395 -18.72 18.46 -8.24
CA ASP A 395 -19.02 18.58 -9.66
C ASP A 395 -18.62 17.31 -10.43
N MET A 396 -17.40 16.80 -10.20
CA MET A 396 -16.92 15.53 -10.73
C MET A 396 -17.82 14.36 -10.34
N ALA A 397 -18.22 14.29 -9.06
CA ALA A 397 -19.05 13.21 -8.54
C ALA A 397 -20.49 13.24 -9.05
N THR A 398 -21.10 14.42 -9.15
CA THR A 398 -22.51 14.56 -9.59
C THR A 398 -22.67 14.45 -11.10
N LYS A 399 -21.64 14.81 -11.87
CA LYS A 399 -21.64 14.72 -13.34
C LYS A 399 -20.84 13.54 -13.89
N ASN A 400 -20.31 12.70 -13.01
CA ASN A 400 -19.61 11.45 -13.32
C ASN A 400 -18.46 11.62 -14.33
N TYR A 401 -17.54 12.54 -14.03
CA TYR A 401 -16.31 12.75 -14.81
C TYR A 401 -15.11 12.94 -13.88
N PHE A 402 -13.90 12.89 -14.43
CA PHE A 402 -12.66 13.12 -13.68
C PHE A 402 -11.72 14.01 -14.51
N ASN A 403 -11.63 15.30 -14.17
CA ASN A 403 -10.85 16.30 -14.91
C ASN A 403 -10.50 17.51 -14.02
N HIS A 404 -9.38 18.18 -14.30
CA HIS A 404 -8.97 19.43 -13.67
C HIS A 404 -9.81 20.64 -14.09
N THR A 405 -10.48 20.57 -15.25
CA THR A 405 -11.43 21.56 -15.74
C THR A 405 -12.83 21.17 -15.26
N ASP A 406 -13.53 22.11 -14.63
CA ASP A 406 -14.89 21.84 -14.16
C ASP A 406 -15.92 21.85 -15.30
N SER A 407 -17.13 21.38 -15.03
CA SER A 407 -18.20 21.31 -16.03
C SER A 407 -18.74 22.66 -16.52
N LEU A 408 -18.31 23.78 -15.90
CA LEU A 408 -18.58 25.12 -16.41
C LEU A 408 -17.52 25.57 -17.43
N GLY A 409 -16.55 24.69 -17.74
CA GLY A 409 -15.43 24.97 -18.63
C GLY A 409 -14.32 25.78 -17.97
N ARG A 410 -14.34 25.94 -16.63
CA ARG A 410 -13.29 26.68 -15.91
C ARG A 410 -12.13 25.74 -15.65
N ASP A 411 -10.96 26.10 -16.18
CA ASP A 411 -9.72 25.46 -15.75
C ASP A 411 -9.46 25.72 -14.26
N PHE A 412 -8.50 25.00 -13.70
CA PHE A 412 -8.06 25.12 -12.32
C PHE A 412 -7.84 26.58 -11.88
N SER A 413 -7.12 27.37 -12.68
CA SER A 413 -6.80 28.76 -12.36
C SER A 413 -8.04 29.65 -12.30
N THR A 414 -8.94 29.48 -13.26
CA THR A 414 -10.19 30.23 -13.38
C THR A 414 -11.15 29.85 -12.24
N ARG A 415 -11.19 28.57 -11.86
CA ARG A 415 -11.96 28.09 -10.71
C ARG A 415 -11.47 28.75 -9.42
N LEU A 416 -10.18 28.69 -9.10
CA LEU A 416 -9.64 29.31 -7.87
C LEU A 416 -9.94 30.81 -7.79
N THR A 417 -9.77 31.52 -8.92
CA THR A 417 -10.08 32.95 -9.05
C THR A 417 -11.55 33.24 -8.74
N SER A 418 -12.47 32.40 -9.21
CA SER A 418 -13.91 32.57 -8.97
C SER A 418 -14.32 32.37 -7.51
N PHE A 419 -13.53 31.63 -6.73
CA PHE A 419 -13.68 31.46 -5.28
C PHE A 419 -12.87 32.50 -4.48
N GLY A 420 -12.31 33.50 -5.14
CA GLY A 420 -11.59 34.60 -4.49
C GLY A 420 -10.14 34.28 -4.12
N TYR A 421 -9.55 33.19 -4.64
CA TYR A 421 -8.12 32.93 -4.51
C TYR A 421 -7.38 33.44 -5.75
N VAL A 422 -6.74 34.61 -5.64
CA VAL A 422 -6.18 35.35 -6.77
C VAL A 422 -4.67 35.52 -6.69
N GLY A 423 -3.97 35.29 -7.81
CA GLY A 423 -2.51 35.45 -7.90
C GLY A 423 -1.71 34.34 -7.23
N GLY A 424 -0.38 34.46 -7.25
CA GLY A 424 0.53 33.53 -6.57
C GLY A 424 0.74 32.17 -7.26
N TYR A 425 1.71 31.42 -6.76
CA TYR A 425 1.95 30.02 -7.11
C TYR A 425 0.81 29.14 -6.57
N ARG A 426 0.32 28.23 -7.41
CA ARG A 426 -0.81 27.36 -7.11
C ARG A 426 -0.70 26.03 -7.86
N SER A 427 -1.17 24.95 -7.24
CA SER A 427 -1.19 23.60 -7.84
C SER A 427 -2.39 22.79 -7.36
N GLU A 428 -2.75 21.73 -8.06
CA GLU A 428 -3.91 20.88 -7.74
C GLU A 428 -3.56 19.39 -7.83
N ASN A 429 -4.09 18.60 -6.91
CA ASN A 429 -4.15 17.14 -7.02
C ASN A 429 -5.60 16.66 -7.00
N LEU A 430 -5.88 15.63 -7.81
CA LEU A 430 -7.17 14.94 -7.86
C LEU A 430 -7.00 13.46 -7.57
N ALA A 431 -7.98 12.85 -6.91
CA ALA A 431 -8.10 11.39 -6.80
C ALA A 431 -9.58 10.98 -6.85
N ALA A 432 -9.86 9.77 -7.30
CA ALA A 432 -11.19 9.18 -7.26
C ALA A 432 -11.09 7.69 -6.93
N GLY A 433 -12.12 7.13 -6.30
CA GLY A 433 -12.17 5.72 -5.89
C GLY A 433 -11.64 5.44 -4.49
N SER A 434 -10.94 6.38 -3.86
CA SER A 434 -10.42 6.24 -2.50
C SER A 434 -11.45 6.67 -1.47
N GLN A 435 -11.83 5.80 -0.54
CA GLN A 435 -12.76 6.14 0.53
C GLN A 435 -12.08 6.93 1.67
N THR A 436 -10.81 6.62 1.95
CA THR A 436 -10.08 7.19 3.09
C THR A 436 -8.99 8.16 2.65
N ALA A 437 -8.66 9.08 3.56
CA ALA A 437 -7.56 10.02 3.43
C ALA A 437 -6.22 9.32 3.20
N ASN A 438 -5.99 8.19 3.85
CA ASN A 438 -4.76 7.42 3.69
C ASN A 438 -4.66 6.83 2.28
N ASP A 439 -5.74 6.27 1.76
CA ASP A 439 -5.73 5.71 0.40
C ASP A 439 -5.52 6.81 -0.64
N ALA A 440 -6.17 7.97 -0.48
CA ALA A 440 -5.95 9.13 -1.34
C ALA A 440 -4.51 9.66 -1.22
N PHE A 441 -3.95 9.70 0.00
CA PHE A 441 -2.58 10.14 0.25
C PHE A 441 -1.53 9.24 -0.38
N VAL A 442 -1.66 7.92 -0.22
CA VAL A 442 -0.70 6.96 -0.78
C VAL A 442 -0.75 6.98 -2.31
N LEU A 443 -1.93 7.15 -2.92
CA LEU A 443 -2.05 7.35 -4.37
C LEU A 443 -1.27 8.58 -4.85
N TRP A 444 -1.35 9.70 -4.12
CA TRP A 444 -0.62 10.91 -4.48
C TRP A 444 0.86 10.82 -4.18
N GLN A 445 1.25 10.20 -3.07
CA GLN A 445 2.65 10.04 -2.69
C GLN A 445 3.42 9.22 -3.72
N ASN A 446 2.80 8.15 -4.24
CA ASN A 446 3.41 7.28 -5.25
C ASN A 446 3.33 7.83 -6.68
N SER A 447 2.69 8.99 -6.86
CA SER A 447 2.57 9.65 -8.16
C SER A 447 3.49 10.87 -8.23
N PRO A 448 4.57 10.87 -9.02
CA PRO A 448 5.58 11.94 -9.01
C PRO A 448 5.01 13.37 -9.14
N GLY A 449 4.05 13.61 -10.03
CA GLY A 449 3.41 14.92 -10.19
C GLY A 449 2.58 15.36 -8.98
N HIS A 450 1.72 14.47 -8.47
CA HIS A 450 0.94 14.74 -7.26
C HIS A 450 1.84 14.91 -6.02
N ASN A 451 2.89 14.10 -5.92
CA ASN A 451 3.85 14.14 -4.84
C ASN A 451 4.66 15.45 -4.84
N GLN A 452 5.02 15.95 -6.02
CA GLN A 452 5.67 17.25 -6.17
C GLN A 452 4.78 18.40 -5.67
N ASN A 453 3.48 18.38 -5.96
CA ASN A 453 2.55 19.38 -5.44
C ASN A 453 2.49 19.33 -3.91
N MET A 454 2.44 18.13 -3.33
CA MET A 454 2.48 17.95 -1.87
C MET A 454 3.81 18.40 -1.24
N LEU A 455 4.93 18.27 -1.95
CA LEU A 455 6.28 18.65 -1.49
C LEU A 455 6.77 20.00 -2.04
N SER A 456 5.91 20.79 -2.66
CA SER A 456 6.34 22.09 -3.19
C SER A 456 6.68 23.02 -2.03
N SER A 457 7.92 23.53 -2.01
CA SER A 457 8.34 24.56 -1.05
C SER A 457 7.69 25.92 -1.32
N SER A 458 7.04 26.07 -2.47
CA SER A 458 6.36 27.28 -2.89
C SER A 458 4.93 27.38 -2.37
N VAL A 459 4.40 26.37 -1.66
CA VAL A 459 3.03 26.41 -1.11
C VAL A 459 3.04 26.46 0.42
N TYR A 460 2.12 27.25 0.97
CA TYR A 460 1.94 27.47 2.41
C TYR A 460 0.51 27.21 2.88
N VAL A 461 -0.44 27.19 1.95
CA VAL A 461 -1.86 26.94 2.24
C VAL A 461 -2.45 25.83 1.38
N ILE A 462 -3.53 25.22 1.88
CA ILE A 462 -4.25 24.13 1.22
C ILE A 462 -5.76 24.27 1.40
N GLY A 463 -6.50 23.89 0.37
CA GLY A 463 -7.91 23.56 0.42
C GLY A 463 -8.10 22.07 0.15
N ILE A 464 -9.01 21.45 0.89
CA ILE A 464 -9.33 20.02 0.76
C ILE A 464 -10.83 19.91 0.53
N GLY A 465 -11.21 19.14 -0.49
CA GLY A 465 -12.58 18.77 -0.76
C GLY A 465 -12.66 17.28 -1.04
N ARG A 466 -13.68 16.64 -0.47
CA ARG A 466 -14.11 15.33 -0.95
C ARG A 466 -15.63 15.24 -1.07
N PHE A 467 -16.11 14.41 -1.99
CA PHE A 467 -17.53 14.19 -2.17
C PHE A 467 -17.82 12.75 -2.59
N TYR A 468 -18.90 12.19 -2.05
CA TYR A 468 -19.40 10.87 -2.42
C TYR A 468 -20.67 10.97 -3.25
N SER A 469 -20.71 10.25 -4.36
CA SER A 469 -21.91 10.07 -5.17
C SER A 469 -22.09 8.59 -5.51
N SER A 470 -23.15 7.98 -5.02
CA SER A 470 -23.48 6.58 -5.33
C SER A 470 -23.86 6.34 -6.79
N SER A 471 -24.18 7.40 -7.54
CA SER A 471 -24.49 7.33 -8.98
C SER A 471 -23.26 7.53 -9.87
N SER A 472 -22.09 7.79 -9.29
CA SER A 472 -20.84 7.97 -10.01
C SER A 472 -20.07 6.65 -10.17
N SER A 473 -19.20 6.60 -11.18
CA SER A 473 -18.35 5.45 -11.48
C SER A 473 -17.27 5.19 -10.42
N TYR A 474 -16.87 6.22 -9.67
CA TYR A 474 -15.78 6.12 -8.69
C TYR A 474 -16.24 6.23 -7.23
N GLY A 475 -17.50 6.56 -6.97
CA GLY A 475 -18.04 6.75 -5.61
C GLY A 475 -17.48 8.00 -4.94
N TRP A 476 -16.24 7.95 -4.48
CA TRP A 476 -15.54 9.04 -3.80
C TRP A 476 -14.63 9.82 -4.74
N TYR A 477 -14.63 11.14 -4.60
CA TYR A 477 -13.76 12.08 -5.32
C TYR A 477 -13.08 13.00 -4.32
N TRP A 478 -11.81 13.29 -4.58
CA TRP A 478 -10.95 14.13 -3.77
C TRP A 478 -10.28 15.20 -4.63
N THR A 479 -10.21 16.40 -4.08
CA THR A 479 -9.49 17.54 -4.64
C THR A 479 -8.66 18.19 -3.53
N THR A 480 -7.38 18.45 -3.80
CA THR A 480 -6.61 19.40 -3.01
C THR A 480 -6.04 20.50 -3.87
N ASP A 481 -6.33 21.74 -3.49
CA ASP A 481 -5.78 22.93 -4.08
C ASP A 481 -4.72 23.50 -3.14
N PHE A 482 -3.51 23.73 -3.64
CA PHE A 482 -2.39 24.30 -2.90
C PHE A 482 -2.11 25.72 -3.37
N GLY A 483 -1.65 26.58 -2.47
CA GLY A 483 -1.25 27.93 -2.84
C GLY A 483 -0.23 28.58 -1.89
N ASP A 484 0.34 29.70 -2.33
CA ASP A 484 1.40 30.43 -1.64
C ASP A 484 0.90 31.63 -0.81
N GLN A 485 -0.34 32.07 -1.00
CA GLN A 485 -0.89 33.20 -0.27
C GLN A 485 -1.58 32.76 1.02
N THR A 486 -0.97 33.15 2.14
CA THR A 486 -1.56 33.08 3.47
C THR A 486 -2.47 34.28 3.71
N VAL A 487 -3.66 34.33 3.12
CA VAL A 487 -4.64 35.34 3.57
C VAL A 487 -5.15 34.95 4.95
N THR A 488 -4.84 35.80 5.94
CA THR A 488 -5.50 35.88 7.25
C THR A 488 -7.02 35.98 7.03
N PRO A 489 -7.87 35.35 7.88
CA PRO A 489 -9.32 35.45 7.70
C PRO A 489 -9.79 36.89 7.91
N SER A 490 -9.97 37.62 6.82
CA SER A 490 -10.97 38.68 6.77
C SER A 490 -12.31 37.98 6.68
N VAL A 491 -13.06 37.96 7.78
CA VAL A 491 -14.50 37.70 7.73
C VAL A 491 -15.12 38.86 6.96
N THR A 492 -15.06 38.79 5.64
CA THR A 492 -16.04 39.45 4.78
C THR A 492 -17.08 38.40 4.49
N THR A 493 -18.19 38.52 5.20
CA THR A 493 -19.45 37.85 4.90
C THR A 493 -19.66 37.79 3.38
N PRO A 494 -20.07 36.64 2.82
CA PRO A 494 -20.46 36.58 1.42
C PRO A 494 -21.55 37.64 1.16
N PRO A 495 -21.59 38.27 -0.02
CA PRO A 495 -22.69 39.17 -0.36
C PRO A 495 -23.99 38.37 -0.27
N SER A 496 -24.75 38.68 0.78
CA SER A 496 -26.15 38.36 0.91
C SER A 496 -26.86 38.97 -0.28
N THR A 497 -27.40 38.14 -1.18
CA THR A 497 -28.44 38.59 -2.08
C THR A 497 -29.69 38.83 -1.25
N THR A 498 -29.83 40.09 -0.87
CA THR A 498 -30.93 40.73 -0.20
C THR A 498 -32.28 40.33 -0.82
N VAL A 499 -33.15 39.69 -0.04
CA VAL A 499 -34.59 39.90 -0.13
C VAL A 499 -35.04 40.40 1.23
N ALA A 500 -35.64 41.59 1.24
CA ALA A 500 -35.91 42.40 2.43
C ALA A 500 -36.95 41.78 3.39
N PRO A 501 -36.91 42.09 4.70
CA PRO A 501 -37.75 41.46 5.73
C PRO A 501 -39.03 42.25 6.04
N GLY A 502 -40.11 41.53 6.35
CA GLY A 502 -41.35 42.11 6.87
C GLY A 502 -42.28 41.10 7.55
N THR A 503 -42.28 41.14 8.88
CA THR A 503 -43.33 40.75 9.84
C THR A 503 -43.60 39.26 10.18
N THR A 504 -43.47 38.98 11.49
CA THR A 504 -43.86 37.78 12.26
C THR A 504 -45.39 37.75 12.55
N PRO A 505 -45.92 36.82 13.38
CA PRO A 505 -46.30 35.41 13.12
C PRO A 505 -47.84 35.22 13.39
N PRO A 506 -48.50 34.05 13.23
CA PRO A 506 -48.36 32.94 14.18
C PRO A 506 -48.58 31.52 13.60
N THR A 507 -48.16 30.54 14.42
CA THR A 507 -48.64 29.16 14.51
C THR A 507 -50.08 28.95 14.04
N SER A 508 -50.32 27.92 13.21
CA SER A 508 -51.51 27.06 13.26
C SER A 508 -51.32 25.79 12.42
N VAL A 509 -51.66 24.68 13.05
CA VAL A 509 -51.76 23.32 12.54
C VAL A 509 -52.90 23.21 11.54
N THR A 510 -52.66 22.66 10.34
CA THR A 510 -53.68 21.98 9.51
C THR A 510 -53.02 21.09 8.44
N THR A 511 -53.13 19.77 8.61
CA THR A 511 -53.38 18.78 7.52
C THR A 511 -54.68 19.16 6.78
N PRO A 512 -55.02 18.76 5.52
CA PRO A 512 -54.76 17.49 4.79
C PRO A 512 -54.64 17.75 3.23
N PRO A 513 -55.02 16.89 2.23
CA PRO A 513 -55.43 15.48 2.25
C PRO A 513 -54.77 14.55 1.21
N SER A 514 -54.92 13.27 1.53
CA SER A 514 -54.85 12.10 0.67
C SER A 514 -55.87 12.17 -0.49
N THR A 515 -55.47 11.73 -1.68
CA THR A 515 -56.38 11.36 -2.77
C THR A 515 -56.18 9.90 -3.15
N THR A 516 -57.25 9.14 -2.94
CA THR A 516 -57.44 7.75 -3.35
C THR A 516 -58.07 7.73 -4.75
N VAL A 517 -57.56 6.92 -5.67
CA VAL A 517 -58.34 6.36 -6.79
C VAL A 517 -57.94 4.89 -6.98
N ALA A 518 -58.94 4.03 -7.12
CA ALA A 518 -58.90 2.57 -7.13
C ALA A 518 -58.99 2.01 -8.61
N PRO A 519 -59.26 0.71 -8.88
CA PRO A 519 -58.40 -0.12 -9.73
C PRO A 519 -59.05 -0.64 -11.03
N GLY A 520 -58.22 -1.22 -11.92
CA GLY A 520 -58.62 -2.29 -12.85
C GLY A 520 -58.21 -2.12 -14.31
N THR A 521 -57.44 -3.08 -14.85
CA THR A 521 -57.82 -3.98 -15.97
C THR A 521 -56.59 -4.75 -16.54
N THR A 522 -56.65 -6.08 -16.48
CA THR A 522 -55.96 -7.08 -17.35
C THR A 522 -56.80 -7.26 -18.64
N PRO A 523 -56.37 -7.90 -19.78
CA PRO A 523 -55.66 -9.21 -19.94
C PRO A 523 -54.72 -9.25 -21.21
N PRO A 524 -54.34 -10.38 -21.88
CA PRO A 524 -54.27 -11.83 -21.55
C PRO A 524 -52.86 -12.49 -21.79
N PRO A 525 -52.69 -13.81 -21.54
CA PRO A 525 -51.40 -14.51 -21.54
C PRO A 525 -51.12 -15.32 -22.82
N SER A 526 -49.84 -15.62 -23.11
CA SER A 526 -49.43 -16.62 -24.11
C SER A 526 -48.70 -17.81 -23.47
N THR A 527 -49.16 -18.98 -23.90
CA THR A 527 -48.91 -20.39 -23.55
C THR A 527 -47.44 -20.83 -23.72
N VAL A 528 -46.84 -21.50 -22.73
CA VAL A 528 -46.68 -22.97 -22.56
C VAL A 528 -46.27 -23.73 -23.82
N ALA A 529 -45.02 -24.24 -23.81
CA ALA A 529 -44.66 -25.51 -24.43
C ALA A 529 -43.72 -26.31 -23.48
N THR A 530 -44.01 -27.60 -23.42
CA THR A 530 -43.66 -28.64 -22.45
C THR A 530 -42.21 -29.16 -22.48
N ASN A 531 -41.74 -29.56 -21.30
CA ASN A 531 -40.60 -30.43 -20.95
C ASN A 531 -40.65 -31.82 -21.66
N PRO A 532 -39.56 -32.62 -21.70
CA PRO A 532 -39.30 -33.51 -20.56
C PRO A 532 -37.80 -33.70 -20.17
N THR A 533 -37.61 -33.93 -18.87
CA THR A 533 -36.40 -34.42 -18.17
C THR A 533 -36.43 -35.97 -18.08
N PRO A 534 -35.52 -36.62 -17.33
CA PRO A 534 -34.21 -37.19 -17.68
C PRO A 534 -34.26 -38.72 -17.93
N THR A 535 -33.12 -39.36 -18.27
CA THR A 535 -32.97 -40.82 -18.15
C THR A 535 -31.59 -41.19 -17.62
N PHE A 536 -31.56 -41.90 -16.49
CA PHE A 536 -30.41 -42.59 -15.91
C PHE A 536 -30.65 -44.10 -16.00
N THR A 537 -29.66 -44.91 -16.41
CA THR A 537 -29.36 -46.27 -15.88
C THR A 537 -28.02 -46.82 -16.48
N PRO A 538 -27.41 -47.93 -16.00
CA PRO A 538 -26.37 -47.97 -14.95
C PRO A 538 -25.03 -48.63 -15.40
N ALA A 539 -24.15 -48.86 -14.42
CA ALA A 539 -22.75 -49.30 -14.43
C ALA A 539 -22.34 -50.59 -15.18
N SER A 540 -21.05 -50.66 -15.52
CA SER A 540 -20.22 -51.89 -15.51
C SER A 540 -18.71 -51.53 -15.49
N THR A 541 -18.04 -51.66 -14.33
CA THR A 541 -17.11 -52.75 -13.88
C THR A 541 -15.66 -52.66 -14.38
N SER A 542 -14.75 -52.75 -13.42
CA SER A 542 -13.28 -52.71 -13.51
C SER A 542 -12.62 -53.96 -14.08
N THR A 543 -11.43 -53.83 -14.68
CA THR A 543 -10.36 -54.86 -14.65
C THR A 543 -8.96 -54.24 -14.63
N PHE A 544 -8.08 -54.86 -13.83
CA PHE A 544 -6.71 -54.47 -13.44
C PHE A 544 -5.59 -55.10 -14.33
N THR A 545 -4.52 -54.31 -14.63
CA THR A 545 -3.04 -54.62 -14.78
C THR A 545 -2.57 -55.69 -15.81
N PRO A 546 -1.31 -55.72 -16.36
CA PRO A 546 -0.06 -55.06 -15.93
C PRO A 546 0.85 -54.35 -16.97
N THR A 547 1.84 -53.65 -16.39
CA THR A 547 3.03 -52.92 -16.91
C THR A 547 3.77 -53.61 -18.08
N PRO A 548 4.40 -52.82 -19.00
CA PRO A 548 5.87 -52.81 -18.99
C PRO A 548 6.55 -51.45 -19.31
N THR A 549 7.67 -51.25 -18.59
CA THR A 549 8.95 -50.65 -19.01
C THR A 549 9.07 -49.11 -19.11
N PHE A 550 9.81 -48.58 -18.12
CA PHE A 550 10.42 -47.25 -18.15
C PHE A 550 11.52 -47.17 -19.22
N THR A 551 11.42 -46.17 -20.09
CA THR A 551 12.53 -45.65 -20.91
C THR A 551 13.03 -44.37 -20.23
N PRO A 552 14.36 -44.13 -20.13
CA PRO A 552 14.93 -43.07 -19.31
C PRO A 552 14.44 -41.67 -19.69
N THR A 553 14.18 -40.88 -18.65
CA THR A 553 13.92 -39.45 -18.63
C THR A 553 14.92 -38.68 -19.51
N PRO A 554 14.48 -37.81 -20.44
CA PRO A 554 15.38 -36.88 -21.09
C PRO A 554 15.96 -35.92 -20.06
N THR A 555 17.29 -35.83 -20.05
CA THR A 555 18.11 -34.86 -19.33
C THR A 555 17.49 -33.46 -19.38
N PHE A 556 17.29 -32.84 -18.22
CA PHE A 556 16.87 -31.44 -18.13
C PHE A 556 17.96 -30.54 -18.71
N THR A 557 17.64 -29.89 -19.82
CA THR A 557 18.35 -28.71 -20.33
C THR A 557 18.00 -27.51 -19.42
N PRO A 558 18.95 -26.62 -19.10
CA PRO A 558 18.69 -25.44 -18.26
C PRO A 558 17.53 -24.58 -18.78
N THR A 559 16.78 -24.01 -17.83
CA THR A 559 15.68 -23.06 -18.02
C THR A 559 16.01 -22.00 -19.09
N PRO A 560 15.16 -21.80 -20.11
CA PRO A 560 15.42 -20.79 -21.13
C PRO A 560 15.35 -19.39 -20.51
N THR A 561 16.41 -18.63 -20.72
CA THR A 561 16.35 -17.17 -20.70
C THR A 561 15.38 -16.75 -21.82
N PHE A 562 14.27 -16.09 -21.47
CA PHE A 562 13.27 -15.69 -22.45
C PHE A 562 13.70 -14.38 -23.13
N THR A 563 14.31 -14.51 -24.30
CA THR A 563 14.50 -13.39 -25.23
C THR A 563 13.20 -13.20 -26.02
N PRO A 564 12.53 -12.04 -25.96
CA PRO A 564 11.37 -11.76 -26.80
C PRO A 564 11.76 -11.86 -28.29
N PRO A 565 10.84 -12.25 -29.20
CA PRO A 565 11.13 -12.29 -30.62
C PRO A 565 11.59 -10.90 -31.08
N PRO A 566 12.72 -10.77 -31.80
CA PRO A 566 13.14 -9.49 -32.31
C PRO A 566 12.18 -9.08 -33.43
N THR A 567 11.30 -8.13 -33.15
CA THR A 567 10.84 -7.22 -34.21
C THR A 567 12.09 -6.51 -34.73
N PRO A 568 12.36 -6.48 -36.05
CA PRO A 568 13.48 -5.71 -36.58
C PRO A 568 13.38 -4.27 -36.04
N ASN A 569 14.37 -3.85 -35.25
CA ASN A 569 14.38 -2.53 -34.63
C ASN A 569 14.79 -1.46 -35.67
N SER A 570 13.97 -1.29 -36.71
CA SER A 570 14.12 -0.22 -37.69
C SER A 570 13.69 1.15 -37.15
N TYR A 571 13.12 1.19 -35.94
CA TYR A 571 12.56 2.37 -35.29
C TYR A 571 13.54 3.05 -34.31
N GLY A 572 14.73 2.47 -34.12
CA GLY A 572 15.79 3.04 -33.27
C GLY A 572 15.45 3.06 -31.79
N LEU A 573 14.62 2.13 -31.30
CA LEU A 573 14.36 1.94 -29.87
C LEU A 573 15.57 1.25 -29.21
N ASP A 574 15.81 1.47 -27.92
CA ASP A 574 16.80 0.69 -27.19
C ASP A 574 16.21 -0.61 -26.59
N SER A 575 17.05 -1.39 -25.90
CA SER A 575 16.66 -2.68 -25.34
C SER A 575 15.55 -2.59 -24.30
N GLU A 576 15.51 -1.51 -23.52
CA GLU A 576 14.48 -1.32 -22.49
C GLU A 576 13.18 -0.82 -23.12
N GLU A 577 13.23 0.08 -24.10
CA GLU A 577 12.05 0.51 -24.85
C GLU A 577 11.39 -0.68 -25.59
N MET A 578 12.20 -1.58 -26.16
CA MET A 578 11.71 -2.81 -26.79
C MET A 578 11.16 -3.84 -25.79
N ALA A 579 11.84 -4.02 -24.64
CA ALA A 579 11.34 -4.89 -23.57
C ALA A 579 9.99 -4.37 -23.03
N PHE A 580 9.86 -3.05 -22.94
CA PHE A 580 8.66 -2.38 -22.45
C PHE A 580 7.45 -2.59 -23.36
N LEU A 581 7.63 -2.49 -24.69
CA LEU A 581 6.60 -2.86 -25.66
C LEU A 581 6.13 -4.30 -25.48
N GLY A 582 7.07 -5.23 -25.24
CA GLY A 582 6.78 -6.64 -24.98
C GLY A 582 5.87 -6.84 -23.77
N LEU A 583 6.20 -6.17 -22.65
CA LEU A 583 5.41 -6.22 -21.41
C LEU A 583 3.99 -5.68 -21.62
N ILE A 584 3.83 -4.52 -22.26
CA ILE A 584 2.50 -3.96 -22.55
C ILE A 584 1.70 -4.90 -23.44
N ASN A 585 2.29 -5.43 -24.51
CA ASN A 585 1.57 -6.30 -25.45
C ASN A 585 1.16 -7.62 -24.81
N GLN A 586 2.03 -8.22 -23.98
CA GLN A 586 1.68 -9.41 -23.20
C GLN A 586 0.54 -9.12 -22.22
N TYR A 587 0.59 -7.97 -21.54
CA TYR A 587 -0.45 -7.57 -20.61
C TYR A 587 -1.78 -7.32 -21.30
N ARG A 588 -1.78 -6.64 -22.45
CA ARG A 588 -2.97 -6.44 -23.29
C ARG A 588 -3.55 -7.77 -23.75
N GLN A 589 -2.72 -8.68 -24.25
CA GLN A 589 -3.15 -10.03 -24.64
C GLN A 589 -3.76 -10.81 -23.47
N SER A 590 -3.17 -10.73 -22.27
CA SER A 590 -3.72 -11.38 -21.08
C SER A 590 -5.08 -10.81 -20.64
N ASN A 591 -5.41 -9.59 -21.06
CA ASN A 591 -6.69 -8.93 -20.84
C ASN A 591 -7.62 -9.00 -22.07
N GLY A 592 -7.31 -9.87 -23.04
CA GLY A 592 -8.15 -10.07 -24.22
C GLY A 592 -8.11 -8.94 -25.26
N LEU A 593 -7.10 -8.06 -25.20
CA LEU A 593 -6.93 -6.93 -26.11
C LEU A 593 -5.88 -7.21 -27.18
N ALA A 594 -6.02 -6.55 -28.34
CA ALA A 594 -5.04 -6.61 -29.41
C ALA A 594 -3.71 -5.95 -29.01
N THR A 595 -2.61 -6.48 -29.55
CA THR A 595 -1.27 -5.90 -29.39
C THR A 595 -1.15 -4.57 -30.11
N LEU A 596 -0.37 -3.67 -29.54
CA LEU A 596 0.00 -2.40 -30.12
C LEU A 596 1.17 -2.55 -31.09
N THR A 597 1.14 -1.74 -32.15
CA THR A 597 2.20 -1.64 -33.15
C THR A 597 2.95 -0.31 -33.06
N LEU A 598 4.25 -0.31 -33.34
CA LEU A 598 5.06 0.92 -33.23
C LEU A 598 4.67 1.93 -34.32
N ASN A 599 4.54 3.21 -33.93
CA ASN A 599 4.33 4.32 -34.85
C ASN A 599 5.46 5.35 -34.73
N GLN A 600 6.12 5.66 -35.84
CA GLN A 600 7.31 6.52 -35.85
C GLN A 600 7.04 7.95 -35.35
N ASN A 601 5.87 8.52 -35.65
CA ASN A 601 5.54 9.88 -35.25
C ASN A 601 5.32 9.96 -33.73
N LEU A 602 4.63 8.96 -33.15
CA LEU A 602 4.49 8.82 -31.70
C LEU A 602 5.84 8.59 -31.01
N ILE A 603 6.72 7.76 -31.58
CA ILE A 603 8.07 7.54 -31.02
C ILE A 603 8.86 8.84 -30.96
N ASN A 604 8.82 9.62 -32.05
CA ASN A 604 9.55 10.89 -32.11
C ASN A 604 9.02 11.90 -31.07
N ALA A 605 7.70 11.95 -30.87
CA ALA A 605 7.07 12.79 -29.86
C ALA A 605 7.42 12.36 -28.43
N ALA A 606 7.36 11.06 -28.14
CA ALA A 606 7.68 10.51 -26.83
C ALA A 606 9.15 10.72 -26.47
N LYS A 607 10.08 10.47 -27.42
CA LYS A 607 11.51 10.73 -27.22
C LYS A 607 11.81 12.21 -27.00
N TRP A 608 11.14 13.09 -27.74
CA TRP A 608 11.25 14.52 -27.53
C TRP A 608 10.86 14.91 -26.10
N LEU A 609 9.69 14.48 -25.62
CA LEU A 609 9.25 14.87 -24.28
C LEU A 609 10.17 14.30 -23.20
N SER A 610 10.58 13.03 -23.30
CA SER A 610 11.52 12.43 -22.35
C SER A 610 12.86 13.17 -22.29
N GLN A 611 13.41 13.55 -23.45
CA GLN A 611 14.63 14.36 -23.51
C GLN A 611 14.41 15.76 -22.96
N ASP A 612 13.29 16.40 -23.28
CA ASP A 612 12.99 17.76 -22.84
C ASP A 612 12.83 17.82 -21.31
N MET A 613 12.04 16.89 -20.74
CA MET A 613 11.89 16.71 -19.28
C MET A 613 13.24 16.47 -18.60
N ALA A 614 14.08 15.59 -19.16
CA ALA A 614 15.37 15.24 -18.59
C ALA A 614 16.41 16.37 -18.68
N THR A 615 16.45 17.11 -19.80
CA THR A 615 17.45 18.17 -20.02
C THR A 615 17.08 19.48 -19.33
N LYS A 616 15.79 19.74 -19.13
CA LYS A 616 15.29 20.94 -18.43
C LYS A 616 14.83 20.65 -17.00
N ASN A 617 15.01 19.42 -16.53
CA ASN A 617 14.77 18.99 -15.16
C ASN A 617 13.34 19.32 -14.65
N TYR A 618 12.33 18.93 -15.43
CA TYR A 618 10.92 19.05 -15.06
C TYR A 618 10.16 17.76 -15.36
N PHE A 619 8.94 17.62 -14.85
CA PHE A 619 8.09 16.46 -15.11
C PHE A 619 6.65 16.94 -15.37
N ASN A 620 6.24 16.99 -16.64
CA ASN A 620 4.93 17.51 -17.05
C ASN A 620 4.53 16.93 -18.43
N HIS A 621 3.23 16.79 -18.67
CA HIS A 621 2.67 16.42 -19.98
C HIS A 621 2.80 17.53 -21.04
N THR A 622 2.88 18.78 -20.59
CA THR A 622 3.16 19.95 -21.41
C THR A 622 4.67 20.13 -21.52
N ASP A 623 5.17 20.21 -22.76
CA ASP A 623 6.59 20.40 -22.98
C ASP A 623 7.04 21.83 -22.68
N SER A 624 8.35 22.06 -22.63
CA SER A 624 8.92 23.39 -22.36
C SER A 624 8.68 24.44 -23.45
N LEU A 625 8.10 24.05 -24.59
CA LEU A 625 7.63 24.98 -25.62
C LEU A 625 6.16 25.37 -25.39
N GLY A 626 5.54 24.89 -24.30
CA GLY A 626 4.15 25.13 -23.96
C GLY A 626 3.16 24.27 -24.73
N ARG A 627 3.63 23.21 -25.42
CA ARG A 627 2.74 22.31 -26.17
C ARG A 627 2.21 21.24 -25.23
N ASP A 628 0.90 21.14 -25.11
CA ASP A 628 0.26 19.97 -24.52
C ASP A 628 0.51 18.70 -25.36
N PHE A 629 0.14 17.53 -24.83
CA PHE A 629 0.43 16.27 -25.50
C PHE A 629 -0.18 16.20 -26.91
N SER A 630 -1.44 16.62 -27.07
CA SER A 630 -2.14 16.56 -28.36
C SER A 630 -1.49 17.45 -29.42
N THR A 631 -1.12 18.68 -29.03
CA THR A 631 -0.38 19.62 -29.88
C THR A 631 0.99 19.08 -30.24
N ARG A 632 1.69 18.45 -29.28
CA ARG A 632 2.98 17.81 -29.54
C ARG A 632 2.85 16.69 -30.57
N LEU A 633 1.89 15.77 -30.39
CA LEU A 633 1.66 14.66 -31.34
C LEU A 633 1.37 15.17 -32.76
N THR A 634 0.51 16.18 -32.88
CA THR A 634 0.18 16.82 -34.15
C THR A 634 1.42 17.44 -34.81
N ASN A 635 2.27 18.13 -34.04
CA ASN A 635 3.50 18.74 -34.55
C ASN A 635 4.55 17.72 -34.99
N PHE A 636 4.53 16.51 -34.43
CA PHE A 636 5.33 15.37 -34.89
C PHE A 636 4.65 14.58 -36.03
N GLY A 637 3.52 15.06 -36.54
CA GLY A 637 2.84 14.51 -37.71
C GLY A 637 1.93 13.32 -37.42
N TYR A 638 1.60 13.04 -36.15
CA TYR A 638 0.60 12.02 -35.83
C TYR A 638 -0.81 12.62 -35.92
N VAL A 639 -1.67 11.99 -36.73
CA VAL A 639 -3.07 12.39 -36.94
C VAL A 639 -3.94 11.17 -36.70
N GLY A 640 -4.46 11.04 -35.48
CA GLY A 640 -5.34 9.95 -35.05
C GLY A 640 -6.64 10.48 -34.42
N SER A 641 -7.69 9.66 -34.42
CA SER A 641 -9.00 10.03 -33.84
C SER A 641 -9.05 9.97 -32.31
N TYR A 642 -8.12 9.24 -31.71
CA TYR A 642 -7.94 9.07 -30.27
C TYR A 642 -6.45 8.96 -29.97
N SER A 643 -6.02 9.60 -28.88
CA SER A 643 -4.66 9.50 -28.34
C SER A 643 -4.66 9.70 -26.83
N SER A 644 -3.65 9.14 -26.17
CA SER A 644 -3.42 9.26 -24.73
C SER A 644 -1.94 9.17 -24.42
N GLU A 645 -1.50 9.71 -23.28
CA GLU A 645 -0.09 9.72 -22.88
C GLU A 645 0.10 9.18 -21.45
N ASN A 646 1.15 8.38 -21.26
CA ASN A 646 1.73 8.08 -19.95
C ASN A 646 3.15 8.67 -19.87
N ILE A 647 3.50 9.26 -18.72
CA ILE A 647 4.88 9.68 -18.42
C ILE A 647 5.33 9.09 -17.08
N ALA A 648 6.63 8.84 -16.94
CA ALA A 648 7.26 8.41 -15.69
C ALA A 648 8.68 8.95 -15.58
N ALA A 649 9.20 9.06 -14.35
CA ALA A 649 10.58 9.43 -14.10
C ALA A 649 11.13 8.64 -12.92
N GLY A 650 12.44 8.39 -12.88
CA GLY A 650 13.11 7.64 -11.81
C GLY A 650 13.18 6.12 -12.02
N TYR A 651 12.50 5.60 -13.04
CA TYR A 651 12.49 4.17 -13.35
C TYR A 651 13.61 3.81 -14.32
N GLN A 652 14.51 2.91 -13.93
CA GLN A 652 15.64 2.53 -14.78
C GLN A 652 15.27 1.50 -15.85
N THR A 653 14.36 0.58 -15.54
CA THR A 653 14.05 -0.58 -16.38
C THR A 653 12.59 -0.60 -16.82
N ALA A 654 12.36 -1.21 -17.98
CA ALA A 654 11.06 -1.49 -18.58
C ALA A 654 10.11 -2.15 -17.58
N ASN A 655 10.58 -3.17 -16.85
CA ASN A 655 9.78 -3.87 -15.87
C ASN A 655 9.29 -2.94 -14.75
N ASN A 656 10.16 -2.06 -14.24
CA ASN A 656 9.82 -1.20 -13.12
C ASN A 656 8.81 -0.11 -13.55
N VAL A 657 8.99 0.48 -14.73
CA VAL A 657 8.01 1.46 -15.26
C VAL A 657 6.68 0.78 -15.63
N PHE A 658 6.72 -0.45 -16.15
CA PHE A 658 5.52 -1.24 -16.46
C PHE A 658 4.69 -1.52 -15.20
N VAL A 659 5.32 -2.07 -14.16
CA VAL A 659 4.63 -2.33 -12.89
C VAL A 659 4.12 -1.03 -12.27
N GLY A 660 4.89 0.07 -12.35
CA GLY A 660 4.45 1.38 -11.89
C GLY A 660 3.19 1.88 -12.59
N TRP A 661 3.11 1.73 -13.92
CA TRP A 661 1.91 2.11 -14.68
C TRP A 661 0.75 1.13 -14.52
N GLN A 662 1.01 -0.17 -14.39
CA GLN A 662 0.00 -1.18 -14.16
C GLN A 662 -0.76 -0.92 -12.85
N ASN A 663 -0.04 -0.51 -11.81
CA ASN A 663 -0.60 -0.20 -10.49
C ASN A 663 -1.21 1.20 -10.39
N SER A 664 -1.16 2.00 -11.46
CA SER A 664 -1.71 3.34 -11.49
C SER A 664 -2.96 3.37 -12.37
N PRO A 665 -4.19 3.56 -11.81
CA PRO A 665 -5.44 3.44 -12.56
C PRO A 665 -5.48 4.23 -13.88
N GLY A 666 -5.06 5.50 -13.89
CA GLY A 666 -5.03 6.32 -15.12
C GLY A 666 -4.04 5.81 -16.18
N HIS A 667 -2.80 5.49 -15.78
CA HIS A 667 -1.80 4.93 -16.68
C HIS A 667 -2.20 3.53 -17.19
N ASN A 668 -2.77 2.70 -16.32
CA ASN A 668 -3.26 1.37 -16.63
C ASN A 668 -4.43 1.41 -17.62
N GLN A 669 -5.34 2.38 -17.46
CA GLN A 669 -6.43 2.62 -18.40
C GLN A 669 -5.91 2.93 -19.80
N ASN A 670 -4.87 3.76 -19.93
CA ASN A 670 -4.25 4.04 -21.24
C ASN A 670 -3.65 2.77 -21.85
N MET A 671 -2.95 1.95 -21.04
CA MET A 671 -2.37 0.67 -21.50
C MET A 671 -3.42 -0.38 -21.89
N LEU A 672 -4.61 -0.35 -21.30
CA LEU A 672 -5.73 -1.27 -21.57
C LEU A 672 -6.84 -0.65 -22.43
N SER A 673 -6.64 0.54 -22.98
CA SER A 673 -7.65 1.15 -23.82
C SER A 673 -7.86 0.30 -25.09
N GLY A 674 -9.12 -0.09 -25.35
CA GLY A 674 -9.50 -0.78 -26.57
C GLY A 674 -9.48 0.13 -27.81
N SER A 675 -9.36 1.44 -27.61
CA SER A 675 -9.34 2.45 -28.68
C SER A 675 -7.94 2.68 -29.27
N VAL A 676 -6.88 2.10 -28.69
CA VAL A 676 -5.50 2.29 -29.15
C VAL A 676 -4.99 1.06 -29.89
N HIS A 677 -4.32 1.30 -31.02
CA HIS A 677 -3.73 0.29 -31.90
C HIS A 677 -2.24 0.52 -32.14
N VAL A 678 -1.78 1.75 -31.94
CA VAL A 678 -0.39 2.16 -32.13
C VAL A 678 0.21 2.78 -30.88
N ILE A 679 1.54 2.68 -30.76
CA ILE A 679 2.30 3.15 -29.61
C ILE A 679 3.62 3.79 -30.05
N GLY A 680 4.02 4.85 -29.35
CA GLY A 680 5.38 5.39 -29.37
C GLY A 680 5.97 5.39 -27.97
N ILE A 681 7.23 4.96 -27.86
CA ILE A 681 7.96 4.86 -26.60
C ILE A 681 9.21 5.71 -26.73
N GLY A 682 9.45 6.53 -25.70
CA GLY A 682 10.67 7.29 -25.54
C GLY A 682 11.18 7.17 -24.12
N ARG A 683 12.49 7.03 -23.96
CA ARG A 683 13.16 7.28 -22.69
C ARG A 683 14.44 8.07 -22.86
N PHE A 684 14.83 8.82 -21.83
CA PHE A 684 16.07 9.58 -21.83
C PHE A 684 16.69 9.64 -20.43
N TYR A 685 18.01 9.52 -20.36
CA TYR A 685 18.78 9.68 -19.13
C TYR A 685 19.55 10.99 -19.12
N SER A 686 19.45 11.72 -18.02
CA SER A 686 20.28 12.88 -17.75
C SER A 686 20.82 12.82 -16.33
N SER A 687 22.14 12.73 -16.17
CA SER A 687 22.80 12.72 -14.86
C SER A 687 22.67 14.05 -14.11
N SER A 688 22.31 15.14 -14.80
CA SER A 688 22.04 16.46 -14.20
C SER A 688 20.59 16.68 -13.80
N SER A 689 19.71 15.71 -14.11
CA SER A 689 18.30 15.76 -13.74
C SER A 689 18.05 15.12 -12.37
N SER A 690 17.00 15.57 -11.70
CA SER A 690 16.58 15.09 -10.37
C SER A 690 16.12 13.63 -10.37
N TYR A 691 15.64 13.11 -11.50
CA TYR A 691 15.11 11.74 -11.62
C TYR A 691 16.01 10.79 -12.40
N GLY A 692 17.07 11.28 -13.06
CA GLY A 692 17.95 10.47 -13.89
C GLY A 692 17.25 10.02 -15.19
N TRP A 693 16.40 9.01 -15.11
CA TRP A 693 15.65 8.44 -16.23
C TRP A 693 14.25 9.06 -16.35
N TYR A 694 13.83 9.37 -17.57
CA TYR A 694 12.48 9.80 -17.92
C TYR A 694 11.93 8.90 -19.02
N TRP A 695 10.63 8.63 -18.94
CA TRP A 695 9.88 7.78 -19.86
C TRP A 695 8.63 8.51 -20.32
N THR A 696 8.31 8.36 -21.60
CA THR A 696 7.07 8.80 -22.22
C THR A 696 6.54 7.68 -23.08
N THR A 697 5.24 7.44 -23.02
CA THR A 697 4.54 6.55 -23.93
C THR A 697 3.29 7.21 -24.45
N ASP A 698 3.25 7.40 -25.75
CA ASP A 698 2.13 7.97 -26.48
C ASP A 698 1.37 6.83 -27.17
N PHE A 699 0.06 6.76 -26.95
CA PHE A 699 -0.83 5.77 -27.56
C PHE A 699 -1.73 6.45 -28.59
N GLY A 700 -2.09 5.71 -29.63
CA GLY A 700 -2.90 6.23 -30.72
C GLY A 700 -3.83 5.19 -31.34
N SER A 701 -4.88 5.67 -32.00
CA SER A 701 -5.83 4.87 -32.79
C SER A 701 -5.39 4.65 -34.22
#